data_AF-A0A6I7QWC4-F1
#
_entry.id   AF-A0A6I7QWC4-F1
#
_cell.length_a   1.000
_cell.length_b   1.000
_cell.length_c   1.000
_cell.angle_alpha   90.00
_cell.angle_beta   90.00
_cell.angle_gamma   90.00
#
_symmetry.space_group_name_H-M   'P 1'
#
loop_
_entity.id
_entity.type
_entity.pdbx_description
1 polymer ?
#
loop_
_entity_poly.entity_id
_entity_poly.type
_entity_poly.pdbx_seq_one_letter_code
_entity_poly.pdbx_strand_id
1 'polypeptide(L)'
;MRCATPKISFFRSRIGIIFAIMVVMGDPAFNEDGQVEGISEEDQREIMLEIEKVAGENRIALSEGLFDFKARKNGALFPLLVNLVGVALLVGGIASLLWLFRTGEQEMLEGGRAVVTAESRLIEEIRRETEAQLAEKDGEIASIQSLLQEIDAERRALVGNLQEQLAQREAELRRELDVELEAERQRLRALNLSEEEIEMRLASFAEVKEREFSQRLDQFARQAQAEQERLAQELNEREAEFNRSLTQASQEREELMRESAERLSALQAEFEAELAAGQAELDEAQAALSRLSREQEREGLLRGQIRGLYQTATVALQQGNHDLARARMRDLRNLLNEESTLRVPGIREQRPVDLLLIDSLESLIRFDQQFGTEEAERRLSQGTLVARVQDLVDRASTAAQEGQTDEAVSLYRQALEVIPAVSESYGFLGDADDQTTAVELTRINEEAAQLLQQADAARVAGNYQVAMTGYSDLLRDYSRSRYRLDAVTGMQETLSTIQTRNLALQDSLTDTIAELEADRETLRQELEETEENLAAARQEVNQRQERITQLQASVSTLQAQAPLAAANISTLQTDLTRSQEQLTASQNRVRQLEQRVAERDAALEEKEEELLTVLNDLANAQARIGSVISPEVQAELDRLSRIEDELRRVRSEWERYRQESGVAGASLEALDSLELLEARMSLVRFLQETTMADYFPRMSDEIELFDSAFIASGRENALLDAADLLLDLSFAESTSERLALIRSARSGAEPAFQEFLSELESVIRSTE
;
A
#
# COMPACT_ATOMS: atom_id res chain seq x y z
N MET A 1 40.69 2.25 19.36
CA MET A 1 39.61 2.51 20.34
C MET A 1 38.36 2.86 19.55
N ARG A 2 37.30 2.04 19.72
CA ARG A 2 35.84 2.26 19.56
C ARG A 2 35.34 3.26 18.48
N CYS A 3 34.32 3.00 17.67
CA CYS A 3 33.43 1.86 17.40
C CYS A 3 32.74 2.23 16.07
N ALA A 4 32.80 1.37 15.05
CA ALA A 4 32.02 1.49 13.83
C ALA A 4 31.09 0.28 13.75
N THR A 5 29.78 0.52 13.77
CA THR A 5 28.73 -0.48 13.53
C THR A 5 28.45 -0.59 12.03
N PRO A 6 28.45 -1.80 11.43
CA PRO A 6 28.08 -1.98 10.04
C PRO A 6 26.57 -2.23 9.86
N LYS A 7 26.04 -1.69 8.76
CA LYS A 7 24.70 -1.96 8.20
C LYS A 7 24.65 -3.37 7.63
N ILE A 8 23.54 -4.07 7.91
CA ILE A 8 23.19 -5.39 7.36
C ILE A 8 22.01 -5.22 6.38
N SER A 9 22.07 -6.01 5.31
CA SER A 9 21.01 -6.48 4.39
C SER A 9 20.28 -5.51 3.45
N PHE A 10 20.72 -5.50 2.19
CA PHE A 10 19.87 -5.41 0.99
C PHE A 10 20.59 -6.14 -0.15
N PHE A 11 20.33 -7.43 -0.34
CA PHE A 11 20.62 -8.16 -1.61
C PHE A 11 20.04 -9.59 -1.54
N ARG A 12 18.71 -9.70 -1.62
CA ARG A 12 18.01 -10.94 -1.96
C ARG A 12 16.78 -10.57 -2.79
N SER A 13 16.97 -10.34 -4.08
CA SER A 13 15.91 -10.48 -5.11
C SER A 13 16.49 -10.27 -6.51
N ARG A 14 17.41 -11.14 -6.95
CA ARG A 14 17.83 -11.20 -8.36
C ARG A 14 18.11 -12.60 -8.91
N ILE A 15 17.86 -13.66 -8.14
CA ILE A 15 18.03 -15.05 -8.61
C ILE A 15 16.69 -15.64 -9.12
N GLY A 16 15.54 -15.05 -8.79
CA GLY A 16 14.22 -15.52 -9.25
C GLY A 16 13.79 -15.06 -10.65
N ILE A 17 14.46 -14.07 -11.25
CA ILE A 17 14.00 -13.43 -12.51
C ILE A 17 14.59 -14.10 -13.77
N ILE A 18 15.64 -14.91 -13.65
CA ILE A 18 16.22 -15.61 -14.81
C ILE A 18 15.46 -16.91 -15.12
N PHE A 19 14.73 -17.49 -14.16
CA PHE A 19 13.97 -18.73 -14.37
C PHE A 19 12.60 -18.52 -15.04
N ALA A 20 12.07 -17.29 -15.05
CA ALA A 20 10.75 -16.99 -15.62
C ALA A 20 10.77 -16.59 -17.11
N ILE A 21 11.94 -16.35 -17.71
CA ILE A 21 12.06 -16.00 -19.14
C ILE A 21 12.33 -17.23 -20.03
N MET A 22 12.57 -18.41 -19.44
CA MET A 22 12.97 -19.63 -20.17
C MET A 22 11.82 -20.60 -20.51
N VAL A 23 10.56 -20.27 -20.21
CA VAL A 23 9.39 -21.14 -20.49
C VAL A 23 8.70 -20.81 -21.84
N VAL A 24 9.21 -19.86 -22.62
CA VAL A 24 8.56 -19.41 -23.87
C VAL A 24 9.18 -19.97 -25.16
N MET A 25 10.26 -20.78 -25.13
CA MET A 25 10.78 -21.38 -26.37
C MET A 25 11.34 -22.79 -26.19
N GLY A 26 10.68 -23.77 -26.82
CA GLY A 26 11.21 -24.95 -27.51
C GLY A 26 12.18 -25.88 -26.76
N ASP A 27 11.78 -27.15 -26.63
CA ASP A 27 12.60 -28.27 -26.12
C ASP A 27 14.05 -28.28 -26.65
N PRO A 28 15.07 -28.34 -25.77
CA PRO A 28 16.41 -28.74 -26.16
C PRO A 28 16.59 -30.26 -26.04
N ALA A 29 16.99 -30.90 -27.13
CA ALA A 29 17.36 -32.30 -27.19
C ALA A 29 18.68 -32.57 -26.44
N PHE A 30 18.67 -33.56 -25.55
CA PHE A 30 19.87 -34.12 -24.92
C PHE A 30 20.52 -35.17 -25.85
N ASN A 31 21.86 -35.16 -25.96
CA ASN A 31 22.63 -36.25 -26.56
C ASN A 31 23.20 -37.19 -25.49
N GLU A 32 23.46 -38.45 -25.88
CA GLU A 32 23.74 -39.62 -25.01
C GLU A 32 24.97 -39.54 -24.09
N ASP A 33 25.76 -38.48 -24.10
CA ASP A 33 26.95 -38.33 -23.23
C ASP A 33 26.80 -37.30 -22.09
N GLY A 34 25.60 -36.73 -21.89
CA GLY A 34 25.28 -35.99 -20.65
C GLY A 34 26.10 -34.73 -20.37
N GLN A 35 26.64 -34.07 -21.40
CA GLN A 35 27.29 -32.76 -21.27
C GLN A 35 26.41 -31.64 -21.80
N VAL A 36 26.17 -30.64 -20.94
CA VAL A 36 25.53 -29.37 -21.30
C VAL A 36 26.61 -28.45 -21.86
N GLU A 37 26.52 -28.11 -23.14
CA GLU A 37 27.39 -27.11 -23.76
C GLU A 37 27.01 -25.72 -23.24
N GLY A 38 27.94 -25.01 -22.57
CA GLY A 38 27.74 -23.59 -22.24
C GLY A 38 28.45 -23.01 -21.02
N ILE A 39 29.10 -23.81 -20.17
CA ILE A 39 29.80 -23.29 -18.97
C ILE A 39 31.31 -23.29 -19.24
N SER A 40 31.96 -22.13 -19.12
CA SER A 40 33.40 -22.02 -19.33
C SER A 40 34.16 -22.72 -18.19
N GLU A 41 35.35 -23.28 -18.47
CA GLU A 41 36.19 -23.92 -17.45
C GLU A 41 36.63 -22.95 -16.33
N GLU A 42 36.51 -21.64 -16.56
CA GLU A 42 36.84 -20.60 -15.58
C GLU A 42 35.76 -20.50 -14.50
N ASP A 43 34.49 -20.61 -14.88
CA ASP A 43 33.33 -20.55 -13.97
C ASP A 43 33.25 -21.79 -13.08
N GLN A 44 33.67 -22.97 -13.58
CA GLN A 44 33.71 -24.19 -12.77
C GLN A 44 34.76 -24.13 -11.65
N ARG A 45 35.87 -23.39 -11.84
CA ARG A 45 36.89 -23.23 -10.80
C ARG A 45 36.47 -22.25 -9.71
N GLU A 46 35.73 -21.20 -10.08
CA GLU A 46 35.22 -20.22 -9.13
C GLU A 46 34.18 -20.84 -8.18
N ILE A 47 33.30 -21.69 -8.71
CA ILE A 47 32.28 -22.42 -7.91
C ILE A 47 32.94 -23.39 -6.91
N MET A 48 34.01 -24.09 -7.29
CA MET A 48 34.73 -25.01 -6.39
C MET A 48 35.44 -24.28 -5.24
N LEU A 49 35.99 -23.09 -5.49
CA LEU A 49 36.62 -22.25 -4.47
C LEU A 49 35.62 -21.71 -3.45
N GLU A 50 34.38 -21.44 -3.87
CA GLU A 50 33.34 -20.93 -3.00
C GLU A 50 32.73 -22.02 -2.09
N ILE A 51 32.69 -23.27 -2.57
CA ILE A 51 32.26 -24.43 -1.77
C ILE A 51 33.27 -24.76 -0.66
N GLU A 52 34.58 -24.71 -0.92
CA GLU A 52 35.60 -24.93 0.12
C GLU A 52 35.57 -23.85 1.22
N LYS A 53 35.23 -22.62 0.85
CA LYS A 53 35.11 -21.50 1.79
C LYS A 53 33.92 -21.67 2.74
N VAL A 54 32.79 -22.17 2.25
CA VAL A 54 31.58 -22.42 3.07
C VAL A 54 31.72 -23.66 3.96
N ALA A 55 32.49 -24.67 3.54
CA ALA A 55 32.76 -25.86 4.35
C ALA A 55 33.72 -25.62 5.54
N GLY A 56 34.55 -24.56 5.46
CA GLY A 56 35.50 -24.19 6.52
C GLY A 56 34.89 -23.46 7.72
N GLU A 57 33.77 -22.74 7.52
CA GLU A 57 33.24 -21.79 8.52
C GLU A 57 32.27 -22.41 9.56
N ASN A 58 31.90 -23.68 9.44
CA ASN A 58 30.87 -24.32 10.30
C ASN A 58 31.32 -25.55 11.11
N ARG A 59 32.54 -25.54 11.68
CA ARG A 59 32.93 -26.54 12.69
C ARG A 59 32.75 -26.01 14.12
N ILE A 60 31.62 -26.35 14.75
CA ILE A 60 31.41 -26.16 16.20
C ILE A 60 31.95 -27.41 16.94
N ALA A 61 32.92 -27.20 17.83
CA ALA A 61 33.47 -28.23 18.70
C ALA A 61 32.58 -28.44 19.94
N LEU A 62 32.13 -29.68 20.15
CA LEU A 62 31.44 -30.11 21.37
C LEU A 62 32.46 -30.32 22.50
N SER A 63 32.23 -29.70 23.66
CA SER A 63 33.00 -29.97 24.89
C SER A 63 32.16 -30.74 25.92
N GLU A 64 32.80 -31.72 26.56
CA GLU A 64 32.26 -32.60 27.57
C GLU A 64 32.04 -31.85 28.90
N GLY A 65 30.78 -31.67 29.31
CA GLY A 65 30.49 -31.06 30.62
C GLY A 65 29.03 -31.03 31.07
N LEU A 66 28.12 -31.77 30.43
CA LEU A 66 26.67 -31.59 30.64
C LEU A 66 25.92 -32.80 31.21
N PHE A 67 26.62 -33.69 31.93
CA PHE A 67 25.96 -34.77 32.66
C PHE A 67 26.36 -34.77 34.14
N ASP A 68 25.64 -33.99 34.95
CA ASP A 68 25.49 -34.30 36.38
C ASP A 68 24.04 -34.05 36.81
N PHE A 69 23.28 -35.13 36.97
CA PHE A 69 21.88 -35.12 37.37
C PHE A 69 21.77 -35.74 38.77
N LYS A 70 21.29 -34.95 39.74
CA LYS A 70 21.11 -35.39 41.13
C LYS A 70 19.65 -35.18 41.55
N ALA A 71 18.88 -36.27 41.61
CA ALA A 71 17.48 -36.27 42.04
C ALA A 71 17.34 -36.38 43.57
N ARG A 72 16.45 -35.59 44.18
CA ARG A 72 16.07 -35.72 45.61
C ARG A 72 14.63 -35.28 45.90
N LYS A 73 13.70 -36.26 45.94
CA LYS A 73 12.51 -36.40 46.83
C LYS A 73 11.38 -35.32 46.73
N ASN A 74 10.07 -35.54 46.94
CA ASN A 74 9.22 -36.59 47.54
C ASN A 74 7.86 -36.68 46.80
N GLY A 75 7.25 -37.87 46.76
CA GLY A 75 6.02 -38.20 46.03
C GLY A 75 4.70 -37.80 46.72
N ALA A 76 4.29 -36.55 46.54
CA ALA A 76 2.90 -36.12 46.77
C ALA A 76 2.35 -35.15 45.69
N LEU A 77 3.21 -34.66 44.79
CA LEU A 77 2.84 -33.67 43.76
C LEU A 77 2.20 -34.30 42.50
N PHE A 78 2.48 -35.58 42.21
CA PHE A 78 2.02 -36.22 40.99
C PHE A 78 0.47 -36.37 40.89
N PRO A 79 -0.26 -36.77 41.94
CA PRO A 79 -1.73 -36.87 41.86
C PRO A 79 -2.42 -35.50 41.70
N LEU A 80 -1.81 -34.46 42.26
CA LEU A 80 -2.36 -33.09 42.22
C LEU A 80 -2.14 -32.46 40.85
N LEU A 81 -0.98 -32.72 40.23
CA LEU A 81 -0.65 -32.27 38.88
C LEU A 81 -1.52 -32.97 37.83
N VAL A 82 -1.82 -34.26 38.01
CA VAL A 82 -2.74 -35.00 37.12
C VAL A 82 -4.17 -34.46 37.19
N ASN A 83 -4.68 -34.16 38.39
CA ASN A 83 -6.00 -33.55 38.52
C ASN A 83 -6.06 -32.13 37.96
N LEU A 84 -4.98 -31.35 38.09
CA LEU A 84 -4.90 -29.99 37.57
C LEU A 84 -4.80 -29.98 36.03
N VAL A 85 -4.07 -30.94 35.44
CA VAL A 85 -4.05 -31.20 33.99
C VAL A 85 -5.41 -31.69 33.50
N GLY A 86 -6.11 -32.55 34.27
CA GLY A 86 -7.45 -33.00 33.93
C GLY A 86 -8.48 -31.86 33.89
N VAL A 87 -8.44 -30.94 34.87
CA VAL A 87 -9.30 -29.76 34.88
C VAL A 87 -8.92 -28.78 33.77
N ALA A 88 -7.63 -28.60 33.49
CA ALA A 88 -7.16 -27.76 32.39
C ALA A 88 -7.56 -28.31 31.02
N LEU A 89 -7.54 -29.63 30.83
CA LEU A 89 -8.02 -30.28 29.60
C LEU A 89 -9.54 -30.23 29.46
N LEU A 90 -10.29 -30.25 30.56
CA LEU A 90 -11.76 -30.16 30.54
C LEU A 90 -12.21 -28.73 30.24
N VAL A 91 -11.57 -27.73 30.88
CA VAL A 91 -11.80 -26.30 30.58
C VAL A 91 -11.31 -25.94 29.18
N GLY A 92 -10.13 -26.45 28.78
CA GLY A 92 -9.60 -26.29 27.44
C GLY A 92 -10.46 -26.96 26.37
N GLY A 93 -10.99 -28.15 26.64
CA GLY A 93 -11.88 -28.86 25.73
C GLY A 93 -13.23 -28.16 25.57
N ILE A 94 -13.82 -27.64 26.65
CA ILE A 94 -15.05 -26.85 26.59
C ILE A 94 -14.80 -25.50 25.87
N ALA A 95 -13.66 -24.84 26.11
CA ALA A 95 -13.29 -23.62 25.43
C ALA A 95 -13.02 -23.86 23.94
N SER A 96 -12.35 -24.95 23.56
CA SER A 96 -12.14 -25.35 22.17
C SER A 96 -13.46 -25.69 21.48
N LEU A 97 -14.40 -26.37 22.15
CA LEU A 97 -15.73 -26.66 21.59
C LEU A 97 -16.56 -25.39 21.39
N LEU A 98 -16.53 -24.45 22.33
CA LEU A 98 -17.23 -23.15 22.20
C LEU A 98 -16.55 -22.22 21.18
N TRP A 99 -15.24 -22.35 20.98
CA TRP A 99 -14.51 -21.67 19.93
C TRP A 99 -14.87 -22.27 18.56
N LEU A 100 -14.85 -23.60 18.40
CA LEU A 100 -15.24 -24.29 17.17
C LEU A 100 -16.69 -24.02 16.75
N PHE A 101 -17.62 -23.94 17.71
CA PHE A 101 -19.02 -23.58 17.43
C PHE A 101 -19.21 -22.09 17.11
N ARG A 102 -18.28 -21.20 17.47
CA ARG A 102 -18.29 -19.80 17.02
C ARG A 102 -17.60 -19.62 15.68
N THR A 103 -16.60 -20.45 15.35
CA THR A 103 -15.95 -20.45 14.03
C THR A 103 -16.87 -21.05 12.95
N GLY A 104 -17.69 -22.06 13.31
CA GLY A 104 -18.62 -22.70 12.37
C GLY A 104 -19.82 -21.84 11.91
N GLU A 105 -20.16 -20.76 12.62
CA GLU A 105 -21.16 -19.78 12.15
C GLU A 105 -20.57 -18.70 11.23
N GLN A 106 -19.24 -18.55 11.17
CA GLN A 106 -18.58 -17.63 10.23
C GLN A 106 -18.16 -18.31 8.91
N GLU A 107 -17.84 -19.61 8.92
CA GLU A 107 -17.51 -20.36 7.69
C GLU A 107 -18.69 -20.52 6.72
N MET A 108 -19.95 -20.58 7.21
CA MET A 108 -21.12 -20.60 6.32
C MET A 108 -21.52 -19.22 5.75
N LEU A 109 -20.85 -18.13 6.17
CA LEU A 109 -21.04 -16.78 5.63
C LEU A 109 -19.82 -16.24 4.87
N GLU A 110 -18.65 -16.90 4.93
CA GLU A 110 -17.41 -16.46 4.27
C GLU A 110 -16.95 -17.33 3.09
N GLY A 111 -17.60 -18.47 2.82
CA GLY A 111 -17.38 -19.28 1.60
C GLY A 111 -17.68 -18.60 0.26
N GLY A 112 -18.03 -17.31 0.27
CA GLY A 112 -18.26 -16.48 -0.92
C GLY A 112 -17.25 -15.36 -1.15
N ARG A 113 -16.13 -15.27 -0.40
CA ARG A 113 -15.22 -14.11 -0.48
C ARG A 113 -13.73 -14.38 -0.67
N ALA A 114 -13.33 -15.62 -0.95
CA ALA A 114 -11.94 -15.96 -1.20
C ALA A 114 -11.73 -16.43 -2.66
N VAL A 115 -12.01 -15.55 -3.61
CA VAL A 115 -11.36 -15.63 -4.92
C VAL A 115 -10.77 -14.25 -5.17
N VAL A 116 -9.49 -14.08 -4.84
CA VAL A 116 -8.69 -12.99 -5.39
C VAL A 116 -8.49 -13.35 -6.86
N THR A 117 -9.48 -13.01 -7.69
CA THR A 117 -9.48 -13.32 -9.12
C THR A 117 -8.37 -12.56 -9.83
N ALA A 118 -7.97 -13.06 -10.99
CA ALA A 118 -7.06 -12.36 -11.89
C ALA A 118 -7.50 -10.91 -12.18
N GLU A 119 -8.80 -10.59 -12.07
CA GLU A 119 -9.30 -9.21 -12.19
C GLU A 119 -8.81 -8.27 -11.08
N SER A 120 -8.66 -8.74 -9.84
CA SER A 120 -8.17 -7.88 -8.74
C SER A 120 -6.72 -7.44 -8.97
N ARG A 121 -5.89 -8.36 -9.53
CA ARG A 121 -4.52 -8.04 -9.95
C ARG A 121 -4.51 -7.12 -11.18
N LEU A 122 -5.44 -7.30 -12.11
CA LEU A 122 -5.59 -6.42 -13.27
C LEU A 122 -5.95 -4.99 -12.88
N ILE A 123 -6.86 -4.81 -11.91
CA ILE A 123 -7.24 -3.49 -11.38
C ILE A 123 -6.04 -2.81 -10.72
N GLU A 124 -5.25 -3.54 -9.94
CA GLU A 124 -4.05 -2.98 -9.29
C GLU A 124 -2.95 -2.66 -10.30
N GLU A 125 -2.76 -3.47 -11.34
CA GLU A 125 -1.79 -3.20 -12.40
C GLU A 125 -2.19 -1.99 -13.24
N ILE A 126 -3.47 -1.86 -13.62
CA ILE A 126 -3.99 -0.67 -14.31
C ILE A 126 -3.74 0.57 -13.45
N ARG A 127 -4.08 0.50 -12.15
CA ARG A 127 -3.85 1.62 -11.24
C ARG A 127 -2.37 2.00 -11.18
N ARG A 128 -1.48 1.02 -11.09
CA ARG A 128 -0.02 1.23 -11.06
C ARG A 128 0.49 1.85 -12.36
N GLU A 129 -0.01 1.40 -13.51
CA GLU A 129 0.32 1.97 -14.81
C GLU A 129 -0.11 3.45 -14.87
N THR A 130 -1.34 3.76 -14.44
CA THR A 130 -1.83 5.14 -14.40
C THR A 130 -1.00 6.01 -13.45
N GLU A 131 -0.67 5.50 -12.26
CA GLU A 131 0.15 6.23 -11.28
C GLU A 131 1.55 6.53 -11.85
N ALA A 132 2.14 5.61 -12.63
CA ALA A 132 3.40 5.84 -13.31
C ALA A 132 3.30 6.92 -14.41
N GLN A 133 2.25 6.88 -15.23
CA GLN A 133 2.01 7.89 -16.28
C GLN A 133 1.72 9.28 -15.68
N LEU A 134 0.98 9.35 -14.58
CA LEU A 134 0.75 10.59 -13.85
C LEU A 134 2.04 11.14 -13.25
N ALA A 135 2.89 10.28 -12.68
CA ALA A 135 4.19 10.70 -12.15
C ALA A 135 5.12 11.23 -13.26
N GLU A 136 5.10 10.63 -14.45
CA GLU A 136 5.84 11.13 -15.61
C GLU A 136 5.34 12.52 -16.03
N LYS A 137 4.02 12.72 -16.11
CA LYS A 137 3.42 14.01 -16.45
C LYS A 137 3.65 15.08 -15.38
N ASP A 138 3.60 14.71 -14.11
CA ASP A 138 3.94 15.61 -13.00
C ASP A 138 5.42 16.02 -13.07
N GLY A 139 6.32 15.11 -13.47
CA GLY A 139 7.72 15.42 -13.75
C GLY A 139 7.91 16.39 -14.92
N GLU A 140 7.17 16.21 -16.02
CA GLU A 140 7.15 17.12 -17.17
C GLU A 140 6.70 18.53 -16.75
N ILE A 141 5.58 18.62 -16.01
CA ILE A 141 5.05 19.89 -15.48
C ILE A 141 6.08 20.59 -14.59
N ALA A 142 6.72 19.86 -13.67
CA ALA A 142 7.75 20.40 -12.80
C ALA A 142 8.96 20.94 -13.59
N SER A 143 9.36 20.24 -14.66
CA SER A 143 10.45 20.69 -15.54
C SER A 143 10.11 21.99 -16.27
N ILE A 144 8.88 22.14 -16.77
CA ILE A 144 8.40 23.35 -17.44
C ILE A 144 8.34 24.51 -16.45
N GLN A 145 7.85 24.28 -15.23
CA GLN A 145 7.82 25.29 -14.17
C GLN A 145 9.22 25.78 -13.78
N SER A 146 10.21 24.87 -13.73
CA SER A 146 11.60 25.24 -13.49
C SER A 146 12.16 26.12 -14.61
N LEU A 147 11.87 25.81 -15.88
CA LEU A 147 12.30 26.63 -17.02
C LEU A 147 11.65 28.03 -17.01
N LEU A 148 10.38 28.13 -16.58
CA LEU A 148 9.72 29.43 -16.39
C LEU A 148 10.40 30.27 -15.29
N GLN A 149 10.79 29.64 -14.17
CA GLN A 149 11.54 30.33 -13.11
C GLN A 149 12.92 30.80 -13.57
N GLU A 150 13.59 30.03 -14.44
CA GLU A 150 14.86 30.41 -15.06
C GLU A 150 14.68 31.64 -15.96
N ILE A 151 13.64 31.67 -16.80
CA ILE A 151 13.29 32.85 -17.62
C ILE A 151 13.04 34.10 -16.76
N ASP A 152 12.34 33.94 -15.62
CA ASP A 152 12.11 35.04 -14.67
C ASP A 152 13.40 35.55 -14.02
N ALA A 153 14.37 34.66 -13.79
CA ALA A 153 15.69 35.02 -13.30
C ALA A 153 16.50 35.73 -14.39
N GLU A 154 16.48 35.23 -15.63
CA GLU A 154 17.12 35.86 -16.79
C GLU A 154 16.58 37.26 -17.05
N ARG A 155 15.26 37.49 -16.94
CA ARG A 155 14.66 38.83 -17.05
C ARG A 155 15.20 39.80 -16.00
N ARG A 156 15.28 39.36 -14.75
CA ARG A 156 15.80 40.19 -13.65
C ARG A 156 17.28 40.52 -13.87
N ALA A 157 18.06 39.53 -14.29
CA ALA A 157 19.48 39.70 -14.62
C ALA A 157 19.68 40.66 -15.81
N LEU A 158 18.84 40.57 -16.85
CA LEU A 158 18.89 41.44 -18.03
C LEU A 158 18.74 42.92 -17.65
N VAL A 159 17.82 43.25 -16.74
CA VAL A 159 17.62 44.63 -16.24
C VAL A 159 18.82 45.10 -15.42
N GLY A 160 19.37 44.25 -14.55
CA GLY A 160 20.54 44.58 -13.73
C GLY A 160 21.81 44.81 -14.56
N ASN A 161 22.10 43.91 -15.50
CA ASN A 161 23.28 43.99 -16.35
C ASN A 161 23.33 45.26 -17.20
N LEU A 162 22.19 45.76 -17.68
CA LEU A 162 22.13 47.00 -18.45
C LEU A 162 22.56 48.22 -17.62
N GLN A 163 22.05 48.33 -16.39
CA GLN A 163 22.40 49.43 -15.49
C GLN A 163 23.89 49.41 -15.15
N GLU A 164 24.44 48.21 -14.91
CA GLU A 164 25.85 48.03 -14.64
C GLU A 164 26.72 48.41 -15.86
N GLN A 165 26.37 47.98 -17.06
CA GLN A 165 27.09 48.33 -18.28
C GLN A 165 27.06 49.84 -18.57
N LEU A 166 25.93 50.50 -18.34
CA LEU A 166 25.82 51.96 -18.47
C LEU A 166 26.71 52.69 -17.46
N ALA A 167 26.68 52.27 -16.19
CA ALA A 167 27.50 52.86 -15.14
C ALA A 167 29.00 52.63 -15.38
N GLN A 168 29.39 51.44 -15.82
CA GLN A 168 30.77 51.13 -16.20
C GLN A 168 31.23 52.01 -17.38
N ARG A 169 30.40 52.15 -18.41
CA ARG A 169 30.74 52.97 -19.59
C ARG A 169 30.82 54.46 -19.26
N GLU A 170 29.94 54.95 -18.41
CA GLU A 170 29.99 56.32 -17.89
C GLU A 170 31.28 56.56 -17.10
N ALA A 171 31.67 55.63 -16.23
CA ALA A 171 32.92 55.73 -15.48
C ALA A 171 34.16 55.68 -16.39
N GLU A 172 34.16 54.85 -17.43
CA GLU A 172 35.23 54.80 -18.44
C GLU A 172 35.37 56.13 -19.17
N LEU A 173 34.26 56.69 -19.67
CA LEU A 173 34.28 57.97 -20.42
C LEU A 173 34.70 59.15 -19.54
N ARG A 174 34.35 59.14 -18.25
CA ARG A 174 34.85 60.15 -17.29
C ARG A 174 36.37 60.07 -17.12
N ARG A 175 36.93 58.86 -16.99
CA ARG A 175 38.39 58.70 -16.92
C ARG A 175 39.08 59.12 -18.22
N GLU A 176 38.48 58.82 -19.38
CA GLU A 176 38.98 59.31 -20.68
C GLU A 176 38.97 60.84 -20.74
N LEU A 177 37.92 61.50 -20.24
CA LEU A 177 37.84 62.96 -20.15
C LEU A 177 38.97 63.54 -19.30
N ASP A 178 39.19 63.01 -18.09
CA ASP A 178 40.23 63.51 -17.19
C ASP A 178 41.63 63.42 -17.83
N VAL A 179 41.92 62.30 -18.49
CA VAL A 179 43.18 62.09 -19.21
C VAL A 179 43.34 63.07 -20.38
N GLU A 180 42.28 63.31 -21.15
CA GLU A 180 42.30 64.27 -22.26
C GLU A 180 42.48 65.72 -21.77
N LEU A 181 41.86 66.09 -20.65
CA LEU A 181 42.00 67.41 -20.02
C LEU A 181 43.41 67.66 -19.50
N GLU A 182 44.03 66.65 -18.87
CA GLU A 182 45.42 66.74 -18.40
C GLU A 182 46.42 66.87 -19.56
N ALA A 183 46.21 66.10 -20.63
CA ALA A 183 47.04 66.20 -21.84
C ALA A 183 46.95 67.58 -22.49
N GLU A 184 45.74 68.15 -22.60
CA GLU A 184 45.55 69.49 -23.16
C GLU A 184 46.13 70.58 -22.23
N ARG A 185 46.02 70.42 -20.90
CA ARG A 185 46.66 71.33 -19.94
C ARG A 185 48.18 71.35 -20.10
N GLN A 186 48.81 70.19 -20.29
CA GLN A 186 50.25 70.09 -20.55
C GLN A 186 50.63 70.76 -21.88
N ARG A 187 49.82 70.56 -22.92
CA ARG A 187 50.04 71.17 -24.24
C ARG A 187 49.95 72.70 -24.19
N LEU A 188 48.96 73.24 -23.49
CA LEU A 188 48.77 74.69 -23.33
C LEU A 188 49.90 75.32 -22.50
N ARG A 189 50.39 74.63 -21.47
CA ARG A 189 51.58 75.04 -20.70
C ARG A 189 52.84 75.10 -21.56
N ALA A 190 53.03 74.14 -22.45
CA ALA A 190 54.17 74.12 -23.38
C ALA A 190 54.17 75.30 -24.37
N LEU A 191 53.02 75.97 -24.58
CA LEU A 191 52.88 77.14 -25.44
C LEU A 191 53.12 78.48 -24.71
N ASN A 192 53.51 78.47 -23.42
CA ASN A 192 53.77 79.65 -22.57
C ASN A 192 52.58 80.62 -22.44
N LEU A 193 51.35 80.11 -22.44
CA LEU A 193 50.15 80.90 -22.14
C LEU A 193 50.08 81.26 -20.64
N SER A 194 49.39 82.35 -20.27
CA SER A 194 49.14 82.67 -18.86
C SER A 194 48.15 81.66 -18.25
N GLU A 195 48.21 81.44 -16.92
CA GLU A 195 47.35 80.43 -16.27
C GLU A 195 45.85 80.76 -16.47
N GLU A 196 45.47 82.03 -16.50
CA GLU A 196 44.08 82.47 -16.81
C GLU A 196 43.64 82.10 -18.23
N GLU A 197 44.52 82.26 -19.22
CA GLU A 197 44.22 81.85 -20.61
C GLU A 197 44.16 80.33 -20.77
N ILE A 198 44.95 79.59 -19.98
CA ILE A 198 44.93 78.12 -19.93
C ILE A 198 43.60 77.63 -19.37
N GLU A 199 43.12 78.19 -18.25
CA GLU A 199 41.86 77.79 -17.65
C GLU A 199 40.65 78.10 -18.55
N MET A 200 40.64 79.27 -19.21
CA MET A 200 39.58 79.62 -20.16
C MET A 200 39.52 78.66 -21.35
N ARG A 201 40.68 78.27 -21.90
CA ARG A 201 40.75 77.30 -23.00
C ARG A 201 40.39 75.89 -22.55
N LEU A 202 40.83 75.47 -21.37
CA LEU A 202 40.45 74.18 -20.79
C LEU A 202 38.95 74.09 -20.53
N ALA A 203 38.31 75.14 -20.02
CA ALA A 203 36.87 75.16 -19.83
C ALA A 203 36.12 75.00 -21.16
N SER A 204 36.54 75.71 -22.21
CA SER A 204 35.94 75.58 -23.54
C SER A 204 36.16 74.20 -24.16
N PHE A 205 37.33 73.59 -23.94
CA PHE A 205 37.65 72.25 -24.42
C PHE A 205 36.87 71.18 -23.66
N ALA A 206 36.77 71.30 -22.32
CA ALA A 206 35.95 70.45 -21.47
C ALA A 206 34.49 70.47 -21.92
N GLU A 207 33.91 71.65 -22.19
CA GLU A 207 32.53 71.77 -22.64
C GLU A 207 32.30 71.06 -23.99
N VAL A 208 33.23 71.18 -24.94
CA VAL A 208 33.14 70.47 -26.23
C VAL A 208 33.24 68.96 -26.03
N LYS A 209 34.17 68.49 -25.19
CA LYS A 209 34.36 67.06 -24.93
C LYS A 209 33.22 66.44 -24.14
N GLU A 210 32.66 67.16 -23.19
CA GLU A 210 31.49 66.72 -22.43
C GLU A 210 30.26 66.54 -23.33
N ARG A 211 30.09 67.40 -24.34
CA ARG A 211 29.06 67.20 -25.39
C ARG A 211 29.34 66.00 -26.29
N GLU A 212 30.60 65.74 -26.65
CA GLU A 212 30.96 64.54 -27.43
C GLU A 212 30.72 63.25 -26.62
N PHE A 213 31.06 63.24 -25.33
CA PHE A 213 30.87 62.09 -24.46
C PHE A 213 29.39 61.86 -24.12
N SER A 214 28.60 62.91 -23.90
CA SER A 214 27.16 62.75 -23.72
C SER A 214 26.48 62.18 -24.97
N GLN A 215 26.88 62.60 -26.17
CA GLN A 215 26.40 62.00 -27.41
C GLN A 215 26.77 60.52 -27.55
N ARG A 216 28.00 60.13 -27.14
CA ARG A 216 28.43 58.72 -27.15
C ARG A 216 27.68 57.89 -26.12
N LEU A 217 27.42 58.42 -24.93
CA LEU A 217 26.60 57.76 -23.91
C LEU A 217 25.17 57.58 -24.38
N ASP A 218 24.56 58.61 -24.96
CA ASP A 218 23.20 58.53 -25.52
C ASP A 218 23.12 57.47 -26.63
N GLN A 219 24.13 57.40 -27.51
CA GLN A 219 24.18 56.40 -28.56
C GLN A 219 24.32 54.98 -27.98
N PHE A 220 25.20 54.78 -27.00
CA PHE A 220 25.39 53.50 -26.33
C PHE A 220 24.11 53.08 -25.58
N ALA A 221 23.46 54.00 -24.87
CA ALA A 221 22.21 53.75 -24.17
C ALA A 221 21.10 53.32 -25.13
N ARG A 222 20.96 53.97 -26.29
CA ARG A 222 19.99 53.55 -27.33
C ARG A 222 20.29 52.16 -27.89
N GLN A 223 21.56 51.84 -28.13
CA GLN A 223 21.97 50.52 -28.63
C GLN A 223 21.69 49.43 -27.60
N ALA A 224 22.09 49.66 -26.35
CA ALA A 224 21.89 48.72 -25.26
C ALA A 224 20.40 48.52 -24.94
N GLN A 225 19.59 49.58 -25.03
CA GLN A 225 18.13 49.49 -24.89
C GLN A 225 17.50 48.69 -26.05
N ALA A 226 17.91 48.90 -27.30
CA ALA A 226 17.40 48.13 -28.43
C ALA A 226 17.77 46.64 -28.34
N GLU A 227 18.97 46.31 -27.85
CA GLU A 227 19.39 44.93 -27.61
C GLU A 227 18.60 44.30 -26.45
N GLN A 228 18.36 45.05 -25.37
CA GLN A 228 17.51 44.62 -24.26
C GLN A 228 16.09 44.32 -24.73
N GLU A 229 15.49 45.20 -25.54
CA GLU A 229 14.15 45.00 -26.10
C GLU A 229 14.07 43.73 -26.95
N ARG A 230 15.11 43.46 -27.76
CA ARG A 230 15.19 42.22 -28.55
C ARG A 230 15.27 40.97 -27.66
N LEU A 231 16.15 40.99 -26.65
CA LEU A 231 16.27 39.87 -25.71
C LEU A 231 14.99 39.68 -24.89
N ALA A 232 14.35 40.78 -24.47
CA ALA A 232 13.07 40.73 -23.78
C ALA A 232 11.97 40.13 -24.66
N GLN A 233 11.93 40.44 -25.96
CA GLN A 233 11.00 39.81 -26.90
C GLN A 233 11.25 38.30 -27.01
N GLU A 234 12.50 37.88 -27.15
CA GLU A 234 12.87 36.46 -27.21
C GLU A 234 12.46 35.70 -25.91
N LEU A 235 12.68 36.31 -24.74
CA LEU A 235 12.24 35.75 -23.46
C LEU A 235 10.70 35.68 -23.36
N ASN A 236 9.97 36.69 -23.84
CA ASN A 236 8.51 36.66 -23.90
C ASN A 236 7.99 35.54 -24.82
N GLU A 237 8.64 35.33 -25.98
CA GLU A 237 8.27 34.27 -26.92
C GLU A 237 8.46 32.88 -26.30
N ARG A 238 9.62 32.64 -25.67
CA ARG A 238 9.90 31.38 -24.94
C ARG A 238 8.91 31.16 -23.79
N GLU A 239 8.62 32.19 -23.01
CA GLU A 239 7.64 32.10 -21.92
C GLU A 239 6.24 31.75 -22.46
N ALA A 240 5.81 32.36 -23.56
CA ALA A 240 4.53 32.04 -24.19
C ALA A 240 4.48 30.61 -24.75
N GLU A 241 5.60 30.05 -25.19
CA GLU A 241 5.72 28.65 -25.59
C GLU A 241 5.62 27.71 -24.37
N PHE A 242 6.40 27.96 -23.32
CA PHE A 242 6.35 27.14 -22.11
C PHE A 242 5.00 27.19 -21.39
N ASN A 243 4.33 28.34 -21.37
CA ASN A 243 2.97 28.46 -20.82
C ASN A 243 1.94 27.64 -21.63
N ARG A 244 2.10 27.58 -22.96
CA ARG A 244 1.28 26.71 -23.82
C ARG A 244 1.55 25.23 -23.50
N SER A 245 2.82 24.83 -23.40
CA SER A 245 3.21 23.46 -23.02
C SER A 245 2.71 23.09 -21.62
N LEU A 246 2.80 24.00 -20.65
CA LEU A 246 2.29 23.79 -19.29
C LEU A 246 0.78 23.55 -19.28
N THR A 247 0.04 24.35 -20.05
CA THR A 247 -1.41 24.21 -20.19
C THR A 247 -1.76 22.87 -20.82
N GLN A 248 -1.05 22.48 -21.89
CA GLN A 248 -1.26 21.20 -22.56
C GLN A 248 -0.94 20.02 -21.64
N ALA A 249 0.22 20.01 -20.97
CA ALA A 249 0.59 18.94 -20.04
C ALA A 249 -0.40 18.82 -18.88
N SER A 250 -0.94 19.95 -18.38
CA SER A 250 -1.97 19.96 -17.35
C SER A 250 -3.30 19.38 -17.83
N GLN A 251 -3.70 19.67 -19.08
CA GLN A 251 -4.90 19.09 -19.70
C GLN A 251 -4.75 17.58 -19.92
N GLU A 252 -3.61 17.14 -20.47
CA GLU A 252 -3.31 15.72 -20.67
C GLU A 252 -3.34 14.94 -19.36
N ARG A 253 -2.79 15.52 -18.27
CA ARG A 253 -2.87 14.94 -16.93
C ARG A 253 -4.32 14.79 -16.44
N GLU A 254 -5.17 15.79 -16.66
CA GLU A 254 -6.58 15.75 -16.27
C GLU A 254 -7.37 14.72 -17.09
N GLU A 255 -7.09 14.63 -18.39
CA GLU A 255 -7.68 13.62 -19.27
C GLU A 255 -7.29 12.20 -18.83
N LEU A 256 -6.01 11.98 -18.49
CA LEU A 256 -5.49 10.69 -18.04
C LEU A 256 -6.12 10.26 -16.70
N MET A 257 -6.31 11.20 -15.77
CA MET A 257 -7.07 10.97 -14.53
C MET A 257 -8.51 10.56 -14.82
N ARG A 258 -9.21 11.29 -15.70
CA ARG A 258 -10.61 11.00 -16.04
C ARG A 258 -10.76 9.64 -16.74
N GLU A 259 -9.93 9.36 -17.73
CA GLU A 259 -9.92 8.10 -18.47
C GLU A 259 -9.67 6.92 -17.52
N SER A 260 -8.70 7.04 -16.60
CA SER A 260 -8.41 6.00 -15.62
C SER A 260 -9.59 5.73 -14.67
N ALA A 261 -10.27 6.78 -14.21
CA ALA A 261 -11.44 6.66 -13.35
C ALA A 261 -12.61 5.99 -14.08
N GLU A 262 -12.85 6.38 -15.33
CA GLU A 262 -13.86 5.75 -16.18
C GLU A 262 -13.55 4.27 -16.39
N ARG A 263 -12.30 3.94 -16.73
CA ARG A 263 -11.85 2.56 -16.96
C ARG A 263 -11.97 1.70 -15.71
N LEU A 264 -11.55 2.19 -14.55
CA LEU A 264 -11.67 1.48 -13.27
C LEU A 264 -13.14 1.25 -12.89
N SER A 265 -14.01 2.24 -13.09
CA SER A 265 -15.45 2.08 -12.79
C SER A 265 -16.12 1.06 -13.71
N ALA A 266 -15.72 1.00 -14.99
CA ALA A 266 -16.22 0.02 -15.94
C ALA A 266 -15.79 -1.42 -15.57
N LEU A 267 -14.51 -1.61 -15.20
CA LEU A 267 -14.01 -2.90 -14.72
C LEU A 267 -14.70 -3.35 -13.41
N GLN A 268 -14.94 -2.42 -12.48
CA GLN A 268 -15.68 -2.74 -11.26
C GLN A 268 -17.11 -3.18 -11.56
N ALA A 269 -17.81 -2.50 -12.46
CA ALA A 269 -19.16 -2.86 -12.84
C ALA A 269 -19.23 -4.24 -13.54
N GLU A 270 -18.23 -4.56 -14.38
CA GLU A 270 -18.11 -5.88 -15.02
C GLU A 270 -17.88 -6.98 -13.99
N PHE A 271 -16.97 -6.76 -13.03
CA PHE A 271 -16.69 -7.70 -11.95
C PHE A 271 -17.90 -7.94 -11.03
N GLU A 272 -18.64 -6.88 -10.67
CA GLU A 272 -19.88 -7.02 -9.88
C GLU A 272 -20.93 -7.84 -10.62
N ALA A 273 -21.04 -7.67 -11.95
CA ALA A 273 -21.96 -8.46 -12.77
C ALA A 273 -21.55 -9.94 -12.83
N GLU A 274 -20.26 -10.24 -12.94
CA GLU A 274 -19.74 -11.61 -12.96
C GLU A 274 -19.90 -12.32 -11.61
N LEU A 275 -19.63 -11.61 -10.50
CA LEU A 275 -19.93 -12.09 -9.15
C LEU A 275 -21.42 -12.43 -8.95
N ALA A 276 -22.31 -11.56 -9.43
CA ALA A 276 -23.74 -11.79 -9.35
C ALA A 276 -24.17 -13.02 -10.17
N ALA A 277 -23.57 -13.22 -11.35
CA ALA A 277 -23.82 -14.41 -12.18
C ALA A 277 -23.32 -15.70 -11.51
N GLY A 278 -22.10 -15.69 -10.95
CA GLY A 278 -21.54 -16.84 -10.24
C GLY A 278 -22.32 -17.21 -8.97
N GLN A 279 -22.81 -16.22 -8.22
CA GLN A 279 -23.69 -16.47 -7.07
C GLN A 279 -25.01 -17.12 -7.49
N ALA A 280 -25.61 -16.67 -8.59
CA ALA A 280 -26.83 -17.27 -9.11
C ALA A 280 -26.63 -18.75 -9.53
N GLU A 281 -25.47 -19.08 -10.11
CA GLU A 281 -25.11 -20.44 -10.48
C GLU A 281 -24.87 -21.34 -9.24
N LEU A 282 -24.20 -20.83 -8.21
CA LEU A 282 -24.04 -21.53 -6.92
C LEU A 282 -25.37 -21.81 -6.24
N ASP A 283 -26.27 -20.83 -6.22
CA ASP A 283 -27.63 -20.99 -5.67
C ASP A 283 -28.40 -22.07 -6.44
N GLU A 284 -28.26 -22.12 -7.77
CA GLU A 284 -28.88 -23.16 -8.60
C GLU A 284 -28.28 -24.56 -8.31
N ALA A 285 -26.95 -24.66 -8.18
CA ALA A 285 -26.27 -25.91 -7.83
C ALA A 285 -26.68 -26.41 -6.42
N GLN A 286 -26.75 -25.53 -5.42
CA GLN A 286 -27.23 -25.87 -4.08
C GLN A 286 -28.70 -26.31 -4.09
N ALA A 287 -29.54 -25.64 -4.88
CA ALA A 287 -30.93 -26.04 -5.09
C ALA A 287 -31.05 -27.42 -5.75
N ALA A 288 -30.14 -27.76 -6.68
CA ALA A 288 -30.09 -29.08 -7.30
C ALA A 288 -29.63 -30.17 -6.31
N LEU A 289 -28.56 -29.92 -5.53
CA LEU A 289 -28.08 -30.85 -4.50
C LEU A 289 -29.13 -31.13 -3.43
N SER A 290 -29.83 -30.11 -2.96
CA SER A 290 -30.91 -30.26 -1.98
C SER A 290 -32.16 -30.95 -2.55
N ARG A 291 -32.37 -30.94 -3.87
CA ARG A 291 -33.38 -31.81 -4.52
C ARG A 291 -32.91 -33.27 -4.50
N LEU A 292 -31.67 -33.54 -4.89
CA LEU A 292 -31.10 -34.89 -4.94
C LEU A 292 -31.08 -35.55 -3.55
N SER A 293 -30.65 -34.81 -2.51
CA SER A 293 -30.64 -35.30 -1.13
C SER A 293 -32.04 -35.72 -0.64
N ARG A 294 -33.08 -34.94 -0.96
CA ARG A 294 -34.48 -35.28 -0.62
C ARG A 294 -34.97 -36.53 -1.37
N GLU A 295 -34.53 -36.74 -2.60
CA GLU A 295 -34.83 -37.95 -3.36
C GLU A 295 -34.18 -39.19 -2.72
N GLN A 296 -32.91 -39.09 -2.31
CA GLN A 296 -32.19 -40.16 -1.62
C GLN A 296 -32.80 -40.51 -0.25
N GLU A 297 -33.16 -39.52 0.57
CA GLU A 297 -33.79 -39.76 1.87
C GLU A 297 -35.13 -40.48 1.72
N ARG A 298 -35.94 -40.08 0.73
CA ARG A 298 -37.20 -40.74 0.40
C ARG A 298 -37.00 -42.19 -0.03
N GLU A 299 -35.98 -42.46 -0.83
CA GLU A 299 -35.62 -43.82 -1.22
C GLU A 299 -35.21 -44.66 -0.01
N GLY A 300 -34.36 -44.12 0.88
CA GLY A 300 -33.91 -44.79 2.10
C GLY A 300 -35.08 -45.20 3.01
N LEU A 301 -36.06 -44.31 3.21
CA LEU A 301 -37.27 -44.60 4.00
C LEU A 301 -38.09 -45.74 3.39
N LEU A 302 -38.30 -45.75 2.07
CA LEU A 302 -39.03 -46.81 1.38
C LEU A 302 -38.30 -48.16 1.48
N ARG A 303 -36.98 -48.18 1.28
CA ARG A 303 -36.16 -49.40 1.46
C ARG A 303 -36.26 -49.93 2.89
N GLY A 304 -36.23 -49.05 3.89
CA GLY A 304 -36.41 -49.41 5.30
C GLY A 304 -37.77 -50.04 5.59
N GLN A 305 -38.85 -49.47 5.04
CA GLN A 305 -40.20 -50.04 5.18
C GLN A 305 -40.33 -51.41 4.51
N ILE A 306 -39.80 -51.56 3.29
CA ILE A 306 -39.75 -52.84 2.57
C ILE A 306 -39.04 -53.90 3.42
N ARG A 307 -37.85 -53.58 3.96
CA ARG A 307 -37.08 -54.49 4.83
C ARG A 307 -37.87 -54.87 6.09
N GLY A 308 -38.50 -53.91 6.76
CA GLY A 308 -39.30 -54.16 7.96
C GLY A 308 -40.49 -55.09 7.72
N LEU A 309 -41.17 -54.95 6.57
CA LEU A 309 -42.27 -55.83 6.19
C LEU A 309 -41.78 -57.26 5.91
N TYR A 310 -40.64 -57.42 5.21
CA TYR A 310 -40.01 -58.73 5.01
C TYR A 310 -39.65 -59.40 6.34
N GLN A 311 -38.93 -58.70 7.23
CA GLN A 311 -38.53 -59.24 8.53
C GLN A 311 -39.73 -59.70 9.36
N THR A 312 -40.78 -58.86 9.43
CA THR A 312 -41.99 -59.19 10.18
C THR A 312 -42.70 -60.42 9.60
N ALA A 313 -42.74 -60.54 8.27
CA ALA A 313 -43.33 -61.70 7.61
C ALA A 313 -42.52 -62.98 7.88
N THR A 314 -41.19 -62.93 7.77
CA THR A 314 -40.32 -64.08 8.07
C THR A 314 -40.46 -64.53 9.53
N VAL A 315 -40.49 -63.60 10.48
CA VAL A 315 -40.71 -63.93 11.91
C VAL A 315 -42.08 -64.58 12.13
N ALA A 316 -43.13 -64.06 11.48
CA ALA A 316 -44.46 -64.65 11.56
C ALA A 316 -44.50 -66.08 10.98
N LEU A 317 -43.75 -66.35 9.90
CA LEU A 317 -43.60 -67.70 9.34
C LEU A 317 -42.91 -68.64 10.34
N GLN A 318 -41.83 -68.21 10.97
CA GLN A 318 -41.10 -69.01 11.97
C GLN A 318 -41.97 -69.38 13.18
N GLN A 319 -42.92 -68.51 13.53
CA GLN A 319 -43.86 -68.73 14.63
C GLN A 319 -45.11 -69.55 14.24
N GLY A 320 -45.20 -70.01 12.98
CA GLY A 320 -46.39 -70.69 12.45
C GLY A 320 -47.61 -69.77 12.28
N ASN A 321 -47.43 -68.45 12.39
CA ASN A 321 -48.50 -67.47 12.24
C ASN A 321 -48.67 -67.08 10.77
N HIS A 322 -49.21 -68.02 9.99
CA HIS A 322 -49.40 -67.90 8.55
C HIS A 322 -50.30 -66.75 8.13
N ASP A 323 -51.30 -66.42 8.93
CA ASP A 323 -52.23 -65.32 8.63
C ASP A 323 -51.54 -63.96 8.73
N LEU A 324 -50.71 -63.76 9.76
CA LEU A 324 -49.91 -62.56 9.90
C LEU A 324 -48.86 -62.44 8.78
N ALA A 325 -48.16 -63.54 8.46
CA ALA A 325 -47.17 -63.55 7.38
C ALA A 325 -47.82 -63.18 6.02
N ARG A 326 -48.98 -63.74 5.71
CA ARG A 326 -49.73 -63.44 4.49
C ARG A 326 -50.24 -62.00 4.47
N ALA A 327 -50.67 -61.47 5.62
CA ALA A 327 -51.05 -60.06 5.72
C ALA A 327 -49.87 -59.14 5.39
N ARG A 328 -48.67 -59.41 5.93
CA ARG A 328 -47.46 -58.62 5.65
C ARG A 328 -46.97 -58.72 4.21
N MET A 329 -47.09 -59.88 3.59
CA MET A 329 -46.80 -60.06 2.16
C MET A 329 -47.74 -59.23 1.27
N ARG A 330 -49.02 -59.15 1.65
CA ARG A 330 -50.00 -58.31 0.96
C ARG A 330 -49.71 -56.81 1.17
N ASP A 331 -49.37 -56.40 2.40
CA ASP A 331 -48.96 -55.02 2.71
C ASP A 331 -47.75 -54.60 1.85
N LEU A 332 -46.75 -55.48 1.75
CA LEU A 332 -45.57 -55.24 0.94
C LEU A 332 -45.89 -55.16 -0.56
N ARG A 333 -46.73 -56.06 -1.07
CA ARG A 333 -47.21 -56.00 -2.45
C ARG A 333 -47.96 -54.71 -2.74
N ASN A 334 -48.75 -54.21 -1.79
CA ASN A 334 -49.45 -52.93 -1.95
C ASN A 334 -48.47 -51.76 -1.99
N LEU A 335 -47.49 -51.72 -1.08
CA LEU A 335 -46.44 -50.69 -1.04
C LEU A 335 -45.64 -50.63 -2.36
N LEU A 336 -45.24 -51.78 -2.90
CA LEU A 336 -44.49 -51.88 -4.16
C LEU A 336 -45.32 -51.54 -5.41
N ASN A 337 -46.64 -51.49 -5.29
CA ASN A 337 -47.55 -51.09 -6.37
C ASN A 337 -48.09 -49.67 -6.21
N GLU A 338 -47.74 -48.99 -5.12
CA GLU A 338 -48.16 -47.62 -4.88
C GLU A 338 -47.47 -46.66 -5.86
N GLU A 339 -48.23 -45.70 -6.40
CA GLU A 339 -47.71 -44.75 -7.40
C GLU A 339 -46.56 -43.90 -6.83
N SER A 340 -46.61 -43.60 -5.54
CA SER A 340 -45.59 -42.87 -4.78
C SER A 340 -44.26 -43.63 -4.71
N THR A 341 -44.31 -44.96 -4.68
CA THR A 341 -43.14 -45.88 -4.63
C THR A 341 -42.55 -46.09 -6.02
N LEU A 342 -43.39 -46.24 -7.05
CA LEU A 342 -42.96 -46.43 -8.44
C LEU A 342 -42.22 -45.22 -9.01
N ARG A 343 -42.46 -44.03 -8.46
CA ARG A 343 -41.76 -42.80 -8.84
C ARG A 343 -40.29 -42.80 -8.40
N VAL A 344 -39.90 -43.62 -7.42
CA VAL A 344 -38.50 -43.73 -6.97
C VAL A 344 -37.76 -44.73 -7.87
N PRO A 345 -36.73 -44.29 -8.64
CA PRO A 345 -36.07 -45.14 -9.63
C PRO A 345 -35.49 -46.43 -9.04
N GLY A 346 -34.76 -46.35 -7.90
CA GLY A 346 -34.15 -47.53 -7.28
C GLY A 346 -35.15 -48.60 -6.84
N ILE A 347 -36.34 -48.20 -6.35
CA ILE A 347 -37.40 -49.15 -5.99
C ILE A 347 -38.08 -49.74 -7.23
N ARG A 348 -38.24 -48.95 -8.29
CA ARG A 348 -38.83 -49.41 -9.55
C ARG A 348 -38.03 -50.55 -10.18
N GLU A 349 -36.70 -50.47 -10.09
CA GLU A 349 -35.78 -51.48 -10.59
C GLU A 349 -35.81 -52.77 -9.76
N GLN A 350 -35.92 -52.67 -8.43
CA GLN A 350 -35.97 -53.83 -7.51
C GLN A 350 -37.33 -54.52 -7.46
N ARG A 351 -38.41 -53.80 -7.76
CA ARG A 351 -39.80 -54.26 -7.68
C ARG A 351 -40.07 -55.65 -8.28
N PRO A 352 -39.58 -56.03 -9.48
CA PRO A 352 -39.84 -57.35 -10.05
C PRO A 352 -39.27 -58.49 -9.18
N VAL A 353 -38.10 -58.28 -8.56
CA VAL A 353 -37.44 -59.24 -7.67
C VAL A 353 -38.26 -59.39 -6.38
N ASP A 354 -38.68 -58.27 -5.79
CA ASP A 354 -39.47 -58.28 -4.55
C ASP A 354 -40.84 -58.95 -4.75
N LEU A 355 -41.50 -58.70 -5.89
CA LEU A 355 -42.77 -59.34 -6.23
C LEU A 355 -42.61 -60.87 -6.40
N LEU A 356 -41.52 -61.33 -7.01
CA LEU A 356 -41.20 -62.76 -7.12
C LEU A 356 -40.99 -63.40 -5.75
N LEU A 357 -40.26 -62.72 -4.84
CA LEU A 357 -40.06 -63.19 -3.47
C LEU A 357 -41.40 -63.31 -2.73
N ILE A 358 -42.28 -62.31 -2.87
CA ILE A 358 -43.63 -62.35 -2.29
C ILE A 358 -44.42 -63.56 -2.79
N ASP A 359 -44.42 -63.82 -4.11
CA ASP A 359 -45.13 -64.97 -4.69
C ASP A 359 -44.59 -66.31 -4.19
N SER A 360 -43.27 -66.41 -4.01
CA SER A 360 -42.62 -67.61 -3.47
C SER A 360 -43.01 -67.88 -2.01
N LEU A 361 -43.03 -66.84 -1.17
CA LEU A 361 -43.41 -66.93 0.24
C LEU A 361 -44.91 -67.21 0.39
N GLU A 362 -45.78 -66.57 -0.39
CA GLU A 362 -47.22 -66.85 -0.36
C GLU A 362 -47.56 -68.28 -0.80
N SER A 363 -46.80 -68.83 -1.75
CA SER A 363 -46.94 -70.23 -2.18
C SER A 363 -46.50 -71.20 -1.09
N LEU A 364 -45.42 -70.88 -0.36
CA LEU A 364 -44.97 -71.65 0.80
C LEU A 364 -46.02 -71.64 1.93
N ILE A 365 -46.60 -70.49 2.23
CA ILE A 365 -47.69 -70.36 3.23
C ILE A 365 -48.91 -71.22 2.85
N ARG A 366 -49.32 -71.21 1.57
CA ARG A 366 -50.46 -72.01 1.10
C ARG A 366 -50.21 -73.51 1.23
N PHE A 367 -48.98 -73.94 0.94
CA PHE A 367 -48.60 -75.34 1.05
C PHE A 367 -48.63 -75.82 2.50
N ASP A 368 -48.07 -75.04 3.42
CA ASP A 368 -48.04 -75.36 4.86
C ASP A 368 -49.47 -75.56 5.43
N GLN A 369 -50.40 -74.69 5.04
CA GLN A 369 -51.81 -74.78 5.42
C GLN A 369 -52.54 -76.03 4.87
N GLN A 370 -52.07 -76.64 3.78
CA GLN A 370 -52.74 -77.77 3.12
C GLN A 370 -52.25 -79.14 3.57
N PHE A 371 -51.01 -79.28 4.04
CA PHE A 371 -50.37 -80.59 4.24
C PHE A 371 -49.97 -80.91 5.70
N GLY A 372 -50.13 -79.99 6.65
CA GLY A 372 -49.96 -80.25 8.08
C GLY A 372 -48.49 -80.34 8.55
N THR A 373 -48.29 -80.16 9.85
CA THR A 373 -47.01 -79.76 10.47
C THR A 373 -45.87 -80.77 10.35
N GLU A 374 -46.09 -82.07 10.14
CA GLU A 374 -44.98 -83.07 10.09
C GLU A 374 -44.23 -83.11 8.74
N GLU A 375 -44.93 -82.93 7.62
CA GLU A 375 -44.29 -82.79 6.29
C GLU A 375 -43.79 -81.36 6.09
N ALA A 376 -44.47 -80.39 6.70
CA ALA A 376 -44.06 -79.00 6.77
C ALA A 376 -42.82 -78.81 7.66
N GLU A 377 -42.64 -79.51 8.79
CA GLU A 377 -41.42 -79.48 9.62
C GLU A 377 -40.19 -79.99 8.87
N ARG A 378 -40.32 -81.01 8.03
CA ARG A 378 -39.22 -81.48 7.14
C ARG A 378 -38.88 -80.46 6.05
N ARG A 379 -39.83 -79.61 5.62
CA ARG A 379 -39.56 -78.46 4.76
C ARG A 379 -39.28 -77.16 5.53
N LEU A 380 -39.57 -77.06 6.83
CA LEU A 380 -39.19 -75.96 7.72
C LEU A 380 -37.74 -76.13 8.19
N SER A 381 -37.20 -77.36 8.20
CA SER A 381 -35.74 -77.57 8.13
C SER A 381 -35.13 -77.09 6.80
N GLN A 382 -35.94 -76.92 5.74
CA GLN A 382 -35.58 -76.13 4.55
C GLN A 382 -35.93 -74.63 4.72
N GLY A 383 -36.82 -74.25 5.64
CA GLY A 383 -37.06 -72.88 6.11
C GLY A 383 -35.88 -72.30 6.91
N THR A 384 -35.13 -73.12 7.66
CA THR A 384 -33.81 -72.75 8.19
C THR A 384 -32.78 -72.48 7.09
N LEU A 385 -32.97 -72.99 5.87
CA LEU A 385 -32.12 -72.65 4.72
C LEU A 385 -32.48 -71.28 4.16
N VAL A 386 -33.75 -70.91 4.08
CA VAL A 386 -34.17 -69.55 3.69
C VAL A 386 -33.70 -68.51 4.71
N ALA A 387 -33.83 -68.79 6.01
CA ALA A 387 -33.32 -67.91 7.05
C ALA A 387 -31.78 -67.80 7.03
N ARG A 388 -31.07 -68.89 6.71
CA ARG A 388 -29.60 -68.91 6.56
C ARG A 388 -29.12 -68.23 5.28
N VAL A 389 -29.85 -68.37 4.19
CA VAL A 389 -29.61 -67.62 2.93
C VAL A 389 -29.86 -66.13 3.18
N GLN A 390 -30.90 -65.77 3.93
CA GLN A 390 -31.17 -64.38 4.31
C GLN A 390 -30.11 -63.81 5.25
N ASP A 391 -29.66 -64.55 6.27
CA ASP A 391 -28.54 -64.14 7.14
C ASP A 391 -27.24 -63.92 6.36
N LEU A 392 -26.91 -64.82 5.43
CA LEU A 392 -25.74 -64.71 4.58
C LEU A 392 -25.85 -63.54 3.59
N VAL A 393 -27.04 -63.27 3.04
CA VAL A 393 -27.31 -62.13 2.15
C VAL A 393 -27.28 -60.80 2.91
N ASP A 394 -27.81 -60.74 4.14
CA ASP A 394 -27.78 -59.53 4.97
C ASP A 394 -26.35 -59.20 5.41
N ARG A 395 -25.57 -60.20 5.83
CA ARG A 395 -24.14 -60.03 6.15
C ARG A 395 -23.33 -59.64 4.93
N ALA A 396 -23.62 -60.23 3.77
CA ALA A 396 -22.98 -59.85 2.52
C ALA A 396 -23.30 -58.39 2.13
N SER A 397 -24.54 -57.95 2.34
CA SER A 397 -24.95 -56.57 2.06
C SER A 397 -24.30 -55.56 3.01
N THR A 398 -24.07 -55.95 4.27
CA THR A 398 -23.40 -55.12 5.28
C THR A 398 -21.92 -54.99 4.95
N ALA A 399 -21.25 -56.11 4.65
CA ALA A 399 -19.85 -56.12 4.21
C ALA A 399 -19.65 -55.28 2.92
N ALA A 400 -20.61 -55.30 1.99
CA ALA A 400 -20.56 -54.45 0.79
C ALA A 400 -20.72 -52.95 1.10
N GLN A 401 -21.54 -52.58 2.10
CA GLN A 401 -21.70 -51.19 2.53
C GLN A 401 -20.47 -50.65 3.28
N GLU A 402 -19.72 -51.54 3.93
CA GLU A 402 -18.47 -51.23 4.64
C GLU A 402 -17.23 -51.29 3.72
N GLY A 403 -17.41 -51.51 2.41
CA GLY A 403 -16.32 -51.59 1.43
C GLY A 403 -15.55 -52.92 1.42
N GLN A 404 -15.99 -53.92 2.19
CA GLN A 404 -15.35 -55.25 2.33
C GLN A 404 -15.93 -56.25 1.32
N THR A 405 -15.58 -56.05 0.06
CA THR A 405 -16.21 -56.71 -1.09
C THR A 405 -15.84 -58.19 -1.25
N ASP A 406 -14.62 -58.59 -0.91
CA ASP A 406 -14.21 -60.00 -0.93
C ASP A 406 -15.02 -60.85 0.07
N GLU A 407 -15.30 -60.28 1.25
CA GLU A 407 -16.12 -60.92 2.28
C GLU A 407 -17.59 -60.98 1.84
N ALA A 408 -18.12 -59.90 1.26
CA ALA A 408 -19.47 -59.87 0.70
C ALA A 408 -19.68 -60.95 -0.37
N VAL A 409 -18.74 -61.10 -1.31
CA VAL A 409 -18.79 -62.11 -2.36
C VAL A 409 -18.73 -63.53 -1.80
N SER A 410 -17.87 -63.79 -0.81
CA SER A 410 -17.79 -65.08 -0.13
C SER A 410 -19.11 -65.45 0.54
N LEU A 411 -19.75 -64.50 1.22
CA LEU A 411 -21.03 -64.69 1.90
C LEU A 411 -22.19 -64.92 0.91
N TYR A 412 -22.23 -64.21 -0.22
CA TYR A 412 -23.19 -64.48 -1.29
C TYR A 412 -23.01 -65.88 -1.91
N ARG A 413 -21.76 -66.31 -2.09
CA ARG A 413 -21.46 -67.67 -2.61
C ARG A 413 -21.91 -68.74 -1.63
N GLN A 414 -21.67 -68.56 -0.33
CA GLN A 414 -22.17 -69.45 0.71
C GLN A 414 -23.70 -69.48 0.76
N ALA A 415 -24.36 -68.35 0.51
CA ALA A 415 -25.83 -68.31 0.42
C ALA A 415 -26.34 -69.16 -0.76
N LEU A 416 -25.67 -69.09 -1.91
CA LEU A 416 -26.02 -69.89 -3.09
C LEU A 416 -25.80 -71.40 -2.89
N GLU A 417 -24.77 -71.81 -2.15
CA GLU A 417 -24.46 -73.22 -1.85
C GLU A 417 -25.49 -73.89 -0.92
N VAL A 418 -26.22 -73.10 -0.13
CA VAL A 418 -27.21 -73.57 0.85
C VAL A 418 -28.54 -73.98 0.18
N ILE A 419 -28.76 -73.64 -1.10
CA ILE A 419 -30.00 -73.94 -1.84
C ILE A 419 -29.98 -75.42 -2.32
N PRO A 420 -30.80 -76.35 -1.76
CA PRO A 420 -30.69 -77.79 -2.02
C PRO A 420 -31.18 -78.27 -3.39
N ALA A 421 -31.72 -77.38 -4.23
CA ALA A 421 -32.27 -77.72 -5.54
C ALA A 421 -31.25 -78.38 -6.50
N VAL A 422 -29.96 -78.37 -6.15
CA VAL A 422 -28.88 -78.94 -6.95
C VAL A 422 -28.47 -80.37 -6.51
N SER A 423 -28.83 -80.87 -5.31
CA SER A 423 -28.38 -82.20 -4.86
C SER A 423 -29.45 -83.28 -4.68
N GLU A 424 -30.74 -82.95 -4.60
CA GLU A 424 -31.79 -83.94 -4.28
C GLU A 424 -32.65 -84.43 -5.46
N SER A 425 -32.19 -84.29 -6.71
CA SER A 425 -32.94 -84.80 -7.88
C SER A 425 -32.40 -86.11 -8.47
N TYR A 426 -31.64 -86.90 -7.69
CA TYR A 426 -31.07 -88.18 -8.17
C TYR A 426 -31.79 -89.44 -7.65
N GLY A 427 -32.98 -89.32 -7.07
CA GLY A 427 -33.70 -90.46 -6.47
C GLY A 427 -34.93 -90.99 -7.20
N PHE A 428 -35.37 -90.42 -8.33
CA PHE A 428 -36.65 -90.81 -8.96
C PHE A 428 -36.54 -91.17 -10.44
N LEU A 429 -35.57 -92.03 -10.76
CA LEU A 429 -35.51 -92.77 -12.03
C LEU A 429 -35.64 -94.28 -11.73
N GLY A 430 -36.83 -94.80 -12.01
CA GLY A 430 -37.24 -96.20 -11.91
C GLY A 430 -38.70 -96.25 -11.44
N ASP A 431 -39.72 -96.64 -12.21
CA ASP A 431 -39.77 -97.56 -13.35
C ASP A 431 -40.14 -96.89 -14.67
N ALA A 432 -39.48 -97.36 -15.73
CA ALA A 432 -39.85 -97.12 -17.12
C ALA A 432 -40.67 -98.31 -17.61
N ASP A 433 -41.99 -98.17 -17.69
CA ASP A 433 -42.83 -98.98 -18.57
C ASP A 433 -44.19 -98.28 -18.79
N ASP A 434 -44.19 -97.19 -19.58
CA ASP A 434 -45.42 -96.69 -20.20
C ASP A 434 -45.12 -95.83 -21.44
N GLN A 435 -45.56 -96.26 -22.63
CA GLN A 435 -45.33 -95.59 -23.93
C GLN A 435 -45.85 -94.14 -23.99
N THR A 436 -46.68 -93.74 -23.05
CA THR A 436 -47.23 -92.39 -22.88
C THR A 436 -46.17 -91.36 -22.43
N THR A 437 -45.08 -91.79 -21.78
CA THR A 437 -44.04 -90.89 -21.21
C THR A 437 -43.03 -90.37 -22.24
N ALA A 438 -42.79 -91.08 -23.35
CA ALA A 438 -41.79 -90.67 -24.35
C ALA A 438 -42.20 -89.43 -25.16
N VAL A 439 -43.49 -89.28 -25.47
CA VAL A 439 -44.02 -88.11 -26.19
C VAL A 439 -43.97 -86.87 -25.30
N GLU A 440 -44.31 -87.01 -24.02
CA GLU A 440 -44.28 -85.90 -23.07
C GLU A 440 -42.86 -85.40 -22.79
N LEU A 441 -41.89 -86.32 -22.64
CA LEU A 441 -40.47 -85.99 -22.52
C LEU A 441 -39.91 -85.29 -23.78
N THR A 442 -40.40 -85.63 -24.96
CA THR A 442 -39.97 -84.97 -26.20
C THR A 442 -40.44 -83.51 -26.23
N ARG A 443 -41.71 -83.26 -25.89
CA ARG A 443 -42.26 -81.89 -25.79
C ARG A 443 -41.55 -81.04 -24.72
N ILE A 444 -41.32 -81.61 -23.54
CA ILE A 444 -40.56 -80.96 -22.44
C ILE A 444 -39.16 -80.56 -22.91
N ASN A 445 -38.49 -81.41 -23.70
CA ASN A 445 -37.16 -81.11 -24.22
C ASN A 445 -37.18 -80.04 -25.32
N GLU A 446 -38.18 -80.00 -26.20
CA GLU A 446 -38.29 -78.94 -27.22
C GLU A 446 -38.51 -77.56 -26.61
N GLU A 447 -39.42 -77.44 -25.64
CA GLU A 447 -39.69 -76.19 -24.95
C GLU A 447 -38.49 -75.73 -24.11
N ALA A 448 -37.84 -76.66 -23.38
CA ALA A 448 -36.61 -76.36 -22.64
C ALA A 448 -35.47 -75.90 -23.56
N ALA A 449 -35.34 -76.47 -24.76
CA ALA A 449 -34.31 -76.04 -25.72
C ALA A 449 -34.51 -74.59 -26.17
N GLN A 450 -35.75 -74.18 -26.41
CA GLN A 450 -36.07 -72.80 -26.79
C GLN A 450 -35.76 -71.82 -25.65
N LEU A 451 -36.09 -72.19 -24.41
CA LEU A 451 -35.82 -71.37 -23.23
C LEU A 451 -34.32 -71.23 -22.98
N LEU A 452 -33.56 -72.32 -23.14
CA LEU A 452 -32.09 -72.32 -23.06
C LEU A 452 -31.49 -71.36 -24.10
N GLN A 453 -31.94 -71.47 -25.35
CA GLN A 453 -31.45 -70.62 -26.43
C GLN A 453 -31.74 -69.13 -26.19
N GLN A 454 -32.91 -68.80 -25.63
CA GLN A 454 -33.26 -67.42 -25.27
C GLN A 454 -32.39 -66.91 -24.12
N ALA A 455 -32.14 -67.75 -23.10
CA ALA A 455 -31.26 -67.41 -21.99
C ALA A 455 -29.81 -67.19 -22.45
N ASP A 456 -29.28 -68.06 -23.32
CA ASP A 456 -27.96 -67.91 -23.93
C ASP A 456 -27.86 -66.63 -24.77
N ALA A 457 -28.87 -66.33 -25.58
CA ALA A 457 -28.90 -65.11 -26.37
C ALA A 457 -28.93 -63.86 -25.48
N ALA A 458 -29.70 -63.87 -24.38
CA ALA A 458 -29.73 -62.79 -23.41
C ALA A 458 -28.38 -62.60 -22.71
N ARG A 459 -27.67 -63.70 -22.39
CA ARG A 459 -26.34 -63.66 -21.78
C ARG A 459 -25.31 -63.02 -22.71
N VAL A 460 -25.29 -63.45 -23.97
CA VAL A 460 -24.39 -62.89 -24.99
C VAL A 460 -24.71 -61.42 -25.27
N ALA A 461 -25.99 -61.04 -25.24
CA ALA A 461 -26.42 -59.64 -25.36
C ALA A 461 -26.09 -58.76 -24.13
N GLY A 462 -25.49 -59.32 -23.08
CA GLY A 462 -25.18 -58.59 -21.83
C GLY A 462 -26.40 -58.35 -20.93
N ASN A 463 -27.57 -58.88 -21.30
CA ASN A 463 -28.79 -58.84 -20.51
C ASN A 463 -28.78 -59.96 -19.47
N TYR A 464 -27.80 -59.92 -18.57
CA TYR A 464 -27.53 -61.00 -17.63
C TYR A 464 -28.71 -61.30 -16.70
N GLN A 465 -29.53 -60.31 -16.37
CA GLN A 465 -30.75 -60.52 -15.58
C GLN A 465 -31.78 -61.39 -16.32
N VAL A 466 -32.00 -61.10 -17.61
CA VAL A 466 -32.90 -61.90 -18.46
C VAL A 466 -32.34 -63.30 -18.68
N ALA A 467 -31.02 -63.42 -18.84
CA ALA A 467 -30.34 -64.71 -18.94
C ALA A 467 -30.52 -65.57 -17.67
N MET A 468 -30.27 -64.99 -16.49
CA MET A 468 -30.43 -65.68 -15.21
C MET A 468 -31.87 -66.12 -14.97
N THR A 469 -32.85 -65.27 -15.30
CA THR A 469 -34.27 -65.65 -15.24
C THR A 469 -34.56 -66.81 -16.20
N GLY A 470 -34.08 -66.76 -17.44
CA GLY A 470 -34.28 -67.82 -18.42
C GLY A 470 -33.67 -69.16 -17.99
N TYR A 471 -32.44 -69.18 -17.46
CA TYR A 471 -31.86 -70.42 -16.93
C TYR A 471 -32.59 -70.92 -15.68
N SER A 472 -33.03 -70.03 -14.80
CA SER A 472 -33.81 -70.39 -13.60
C SER A 472 -35.17 -70.98 -13.95
N ASP A 473 -35.89 -70.37 -14.90
CA ASP A 473 -37.18 -70.86 -15.39
C ASP A 473 -37.02 -72.24 -16.04
N LEU A 474 -35.94 -72.46 -16.80
CA LEU A 474 -35.62 -73.78 -17.34
C LEU A 474 -35.42 -74.82 -16.23
N LEU A 475 -34.65 -74.48 -15.20
CA LEU A 475 -34.35 -75.36 -14.08
C LEU A 475 -35.60 -75.69 -13.25
N ARG A 476 -36.51 -74.72 -13.10
CA ARG A 476 -37.75 -74.87 -12.32
C ARG A 476 -38.82 -75.65 -13.09
N ASP A 477 -39.13 -75.21 -14.30
CA ASP A 477 -40.31 -75.66 -15.05
C ASP A 477 -40.01 -76.90 -15.90
N TYR A 478 -38.72 -77.14 -16.23
CA TYR A 478 -38.27 -78.27 -17.06
C TYR A 478 -37.24 -79.16 -16.36
N SER A 479 -37.48 -79.47 -15.08
CA SER A 479 -36.58 -80.26 -14.22
C SER A 479 -36.19 -81.66 -14.76
N ARG A 480 -37.02 -82.25 -15.64
CA ARG A 480 -36.79 -83.54 -16.31
C ARG A 480 -36.11 -83.42 -17.69
N SER A 481 -35.82 -82.20 -18.15
CA SER A 481 -35.19 -81.98 -19.45
C SER A 481 -33.72 -82.39 -19.45
N ARG A 482 -33.23 -82.88 -20.60
CA ARG A 482 -31.81 -83.13 -20.82
C ARG A 482 -30.95 -81.85 -20.79
N TYR A 483 -31.56 -80.69 -21.06
CA TYR A 483 -30.88 -79.39 -21.15
C TYR A 483 -30.64 -78.72 -19.81
N ARG A 484 -31.04 -79.38 -18.72
CA ARG A 484 -30.88 -78.85 -17.37
C ARG A 484 -29.41 -78.57 -17.03
N LEU A 485 -28.49 -79.45 -17.44
CA LEU A 485 -27.06 -79.28 -17.16
C LEU A 485 -26.47 -78.08 -17.94
N ASP A 486 -26.93 -77.88 -19.16
CA ASP A 486 -26.54 -76.73 -19.99
C ASP A 486 -27.03 -75.43 -19.36
N ALA A 487 -28.24 -75.40 -18.80
CA ALA A 487 -28.74 -74.23 -18.07
C ALA A 487 -27.98 -73.94 -16.78
N VAL A 488 -27.56 -74.96 -16.01
CA VAL A 488 -26.68 -74.77 -14.85
C VAL A 488 -25.35 -74.16 -15.29
N THR A 489 -24.78 -74.66 -16.39
CA THR A 489 -23.50 -74.18 -16.94
C THR A 489 -23.63 -72.73 -17.41
N GLY A 490 -24.68 -72.40 -18.16
CA GLY A 490 -24.96 -71.03 -18.61
C GLY A 490 -25.21 -70.06 -17.46
N MET A 491 -25.87 -70.51 -16.38
CA MET A 491 -26.07 -69.73 -15.16
C MET A 491 -24.74 -69.46 -14.44
N GLN A 492 -23.85 -70.47 -14.33
CA GLN A 492 -22.51 -70.31 -13.75
C GLN A 492 -21.65 -69.33 -14.56
N GLU A 493 -21.62 -69.45 -15.88
CA GLU A 493 -20.89 -68.52 -16.77
C GLU A 493 -21.42 -67.09 -16.69
N THR A 494 -22.74 -66.94 -16.54
CA THR A 494 -23.37 -65.62 -16.36
C THR A 494 -22.94 -64.99 -15.04
N LEU A 495 -22.96 -65.78 -13.95
CA LEU A 495 -22.55 -65.34 -12.63
C LEU A 495 -21.06 -64.94 -12.60
N SER A 496 -20.17 -65.71 -13.23
CA SER A 496 -18.74 -65.38 -13.30
C SER A 496 -18.48 -64.10 -14.09
N THR A 497 -19.25 -63.87 -15.16
CA THR A 497 -19.14 -62.65 -15.98
C THR A 497 -19.59 -61.41 -15.20
N ILE A 498 -20.72 -61.49 -14.50
CA ILE A 498 -21.19 -60.42 -13.61
C ILE A 498 -20.14 -60.14 -12.53
N GLN A 499 -19.58 -61.18 -11.91
CA GLN A 499 -18.59 -61.04 -10.85
C GLN A 499 -17.32 -60.34 -11.34
N THR A 500 -16.82 -60.70 -12.52
CA THR A 500 -15.63 -60.07 -13.11
C THR A 500 -15.89 -58.59 -13.43
N ARG A 501 -17.08 -58.26 -13.94
CA ARG A 501 -17.47 -56.87 -14.23
C ARG A 501 -17.61 -56.03 -12.96
N ASN A 502 -18.16 -56.60 -11.89
CA ASN A 502 -18.27 -55.90 -10.60
C ASN A 502 -16.90 -55.63 -9.98
N LEU A 503 -15.96 -56.58 -10.06
CA LEU A 503 -14.58 -56.36 -9.62
C LEU A 503 -13.92 -55.22 -10.42
N ALA A 504 -14.06 -55.21 -11.74
CA ALA A 504 -13.52 -54.12 -12.58
C ALA A 504 -14.16 -52.74 -12.28
N LEU A 505 -15.47 -52.70 -12.00
CA LEU A 505 -16.15 -51.48 -11.57
C LEU A 505 -15.65 -51.01 -10.21
N GLN A 506 -15.36 -51.93 -9.31
CA GLN A 506 -14.86 -51.63 -7.98
C GLN A 506 -13.42 -51.13 -8.01
N ASP A 507 -12.56 -51.73 -8.85
CA ASP A 507 -11.20 -51.22 -9.09
C ASP A 507 -11.28 -49.79 -9.64
N SER A 508 -12.15 -49.55 -10.64
CA SER A 508 -12.38 -48.22 -11.19
C SER A 508 -12.89 -47.20 -10.15
N LEU A 509 -13.77 -47.63 -9.23
CA LEU A 509 -14.25 -46.80 -8.13
C LEU A 509 -13.14 -46.49 -7.11
N THR A 510 -12.27 -47.47 -6.84
CA THR A 510 -11.14 -47.30 -5.92
C THR A 510 -10.12 -46.31 -6.48
N ASP A 511 -9.82 -46.40 -7.77
CA ASP A 511 -8.95 -45.47 -8.47
C ASP A 511 -9.53 -44.05 -8.46
N THR A 512 -10.84 -43.89 -8.71
CA THR A 512 -11.49 -42.57 -8.63
C THR A 512 -11.52 -42.00 -7.22
N ILE A 513 -11.68 -42.83 -6.18
CA ILE A 513 -11.58 -42.36 -4.79
C ILE A 513 -10.16 -41.88 -4.49
N ALA A 514 -9.14 -42.62 -4.92
CA ALA A 514 -7.75 -42.20 -4.71
C ALA A 514 -7.42 -40.89 -5.44
N GLU A 515 -7.93 -40.71 -6.66
CA GLU A 515 -7.81 -39.46 -7.42
C GLU A 515 -8.50 -38.29 -6.68
N LEU A 516 -9.73 -38.48 -6.22
CA LEU A 516 -10.45 -37.47 -5.44
C LEU A 516 -9.77 -37.13 -4.10
N GLU A 517 -9.12 -38.10 -3.44
CA GLU A 517 -8.35 -37.85 -2.22
C GLU A 517 -7.08 -37.03 -2.51
N ALA A 518 -6.41 -37.28 -3.63
CA ALA A 518 -5.26 -36.50 -4.07
C ALA A 518 -5.65 -35.06 -4.44
N ASP A 519 -6.77 -34.90 -5.16
CA ASP A 519 -7.32 -33.59 -5.49
C ASP A 519 -7.70 -32.82 -4.22
N ARG A 520 -8.33 -33.49 -3.25
CA ARG A 520 -8.69 -32.87 -1.96
C ARG A 520 -7.47 -32.37 -1.19
N GLU A 521 -6.37 -33.12 -1.21
CA GLU A 521 -5.14 -32.70 -0.55
C GLU A 521 -4.48 -31.52 -1.27
N THR A 522 -4.53 -31.51 -2.61
CA THR A 522 -4.04 -30.38 -3.42
C THR A 522 -4.83 -29.11 -3.14
N LEU A 523 -6.16 -29.19 -3.17
CA LEU A 523 -7.06 -28.07 -2.83
C LEU A 523 -6.83 -27.56 -1.40
N ARG A 524 -6.52 -28.46 -0.47
CA ARG A 524 -6.20 -28.07 0.91
C ARG A 524 -4.91 -27.24 0.99
N GLN A 525 -3.88 -27.61 0.23
CA GLN A 525 -2.62 -26.87 0.17
C GLN A 525 -2.81 -25.50 -0.49
N GLU A 526 -3.58 -25.44 -1.58
CA GLU A 526 -3.94 -24.17 -2.23
C GLU A 526 -4.75 -23.27 -1.29
N LEU A 527 -5.65 -23.84 -0.48
CA LEU A 527 -6.39 -23.08 0.54
C LEU A 527 -5.46 -22.48 1.60
N GLU A 528 -4.50 -23.26 2.10
CA GLU A 528 -3.54 -22.77 3.11
C GLU A 528 -2.65 -21.65 2.55
N GLU A 529 -2.19 -21.77 1.29
CA GLU A 529 -1.42 -20.72 0.61
C GLU A 529 -2.26 -19.45 0.37
N THR A 530 -3.54 -19.60 -0.02
CA THR A 530 -4.44 -18.46 -0.22
C THR A 530 -4.79 -17.76 1.10
N GLU A 531 -4.92 -18.49 2.20
CA GLU A 531 -5.09 -17.92 3.54
C GLU A 531 -3.86 -17.10 3.99
N GLU A 532 -2.65 -17.61 3.74
CA GLU A 532 -1.41 -16.89 4.06
C GLU A 532 -1.30 -15.60 3.22
N ASN A 533 -1.59 -15.68 1.93
CA ASN A 533 -1.62 -14.53 1.03
C ASN A 533 -2.68 -13.49 1.45
N LEU A 534 -3.86 -13.95 1.88
CA LEU A 534 -4.93 -13.07 2.37
C LEU A 534 -4.54 -12.35 3.66
N ALA A 535 -3.86 -13.05 4.58
CA ALA A 535 -3.34 -12.44 5.81
C ALA A 535 -2.31 -11.35 5.50
N ALA A 536 -1.40 -11.61 4.57
CA ALA A 536 -0.41 -10.63 4.10
C ALA A 536 -1.08 -9.39 3.47
N ALA A 537 -2.08 -9.61 2.59
CA ALA A 537 -2.83 -8.52 1.96
C ALA A 537 -3.58 -7.65 2.99
N ARG A 538 -4.21 -8.28 4.01
CA ARG A 538 -4.86 -7.56 5.11
C ARG A 538 -3.88 -6.68 5.90
N GLN A 539 -2.67 -7.19 6.14
CA GLN A 539 -1.63 -6.41 6.81
C GLN A 539 -1.20 -5.20 5.98
N GLU A 540 -1.05 -5.36 4.66
CA GLU A 540 -0.70 -4.26 3.76
C GLU A 540 -1.81 -3.19 3.70
N VAL A 541 -3.08 -3.60 3.63
CA VAL A 541 -4.23 -2.68 3.68
C VAL A 541 -4.21 -1.85 4.97
N ASN A 542 -3.93 -2.48 6.11
CA ASN A 542 -3.83 -1.76 7.40
C ASN A 542 -2.69 -0.72 7.37
N GLN A 543 -1.51 -1.07 6.83
CA GLN A 543 -0.40 -0.13 6.69
C GLN A 543 -0.74 1.03 5.74
N ARG A 544 -1.42 0.76 4.62
CA ARG A 544 -1.88 1.79 3.68
C ARG A 544 -2.90 2.71 4.36
N GLN A 545 -3.80 2.17 5.19
CA GLN A 545 -4.78 2.96 5.94
C GLN A 545 -4.13 3.90 6.95
N GLU A 546 -3.14 3.42 7.71
CA GLU A 546 -2.37 4.26 8.64
C GLU A 546 -1.67 5.41 7.90
N ARG A 547 -1.10 5.13 6.71
CA ARG A 547 -0.44 6.15 5.88
C ARG A 547 -1.44 7.17 5.33
N ILE A 548 -2.65 6.75 4.93
CA ILE A 548 -3.72 7.66 4.53
C ILE A 548 -4.08 8.59 5.68
N THR A 549 -4.23 8.08 6.90
CA THR A 549 -4.53 8.91 8.08
C THR A 549 -3.41 9.92 8.37
N GLN A 550 -2.14 9.53 8.24
CA GLN A 550 -1.00 10.45 8.39
C GLN A 550 -1.00 11.55 7.31
N LEU A 551 -1.28 11.19 6.06
CA LEU A 551 -1.37 12.14 4.95
C LEU A 551 -2.53 13.12 5.15
N GLN A 552 -3.69 12.64 5.60
CA GLN A 552 -4.83 13.51 5.92
C GLN A 552 -4.48 14.53 7.01
N ALA A 553 -3.79 14.11 8.08
CA ALA A 553 -3.32 15.02 9.12
C ALA A 553 -2.34 16.08 8.57
N SER A 554 -1.44 15.67 7.67
CA SER A 554 -0.50 16.57 7.00
C SER A 554 -1.21 17.58 6.11
N VAL A 555 -2.21 17.15 5.34
CA VAL A 555 -3.04 18.02 4.50
C VAL A 555 -3.80 19.02 5.36
N SER A 556 -4.42 18.61 6.48
CA SER A 556 -5.10 19.54 7.39
C SER A 556 -4.14 20.57 7.98
N THR A 557 -2.91 20.17 8.30
CA THR A 557 -1.87 21.08 8.81
C THR A 557 -1.48 22.12 7.74
N LEU A 558 -1.25 21.68 6.50
CA LEU A 558 -0.94 22.58 5.38
C LEU A 558 -2.10 23.52 5.06
N GLN A 559 -3.34 23.03 5.10
CA GLN A 559 -4.54 23.86 4.93
C GLN A 559 -4.68 24.92 6.02
N ALA A 560 -4.26 24.63 7.25
CA ALA A 560 -4.24 25.62 8.33
C ALA A 560 -3.10 26.65 8.18
N GLN A 561 -1.98 26.27 7.57
CA GLN A 561 -0.85 27.18 7.33
C GLN A 561 -1.07 28.13 6.15
N ALA A 562 -1.79 27.69 5.10
CA ALA A 562 -2.07 28.50 3.92
C ALA A 562 -2.68 29.90 4.23
N PRO A 563 -3.72 30.05 5.07
CA PRO A 563 -4.26 31.37 5.41
C PRO A 563 -3.31 32.24 6.23
N LEU A 564 -2.45 31.64 7.07
CA LEU A 564 -1.42 32.39 7.81
C LEU A 564 -0.36 32.95 6.87
N ALA A 565 0.09 32.16 5.90
CA ALA A 565 1.00 32.62 4.87
C ALA A 565 0.37 33.75 4.02
N ALA A 566 -0.91 33.61 3.65
CA ALA A 566 -1.64 34.65 2.93
C ALA A 566 -1.78 35.95 3.74
N ALA A 567 -2.04 35.85 5.05
CA ALA A 567 -2.08 37.01 5.94
C ALA A 567 -0.73 37.71 6.03
N ASN A 568 0.37 36.96 6.20
CA ASN A 568 1.72 37.50 6.23
C ASN A 568 2.09 38.21 4.91
N ILE A 569 1.74 37.62 3.76
CA ILE A 569 1.96 38.25 2.45
C ILE A 569 1.19 39.58 2.36
N SER A 570 -0.05 39.64 2.82
CA SER A 570 -0.85 40.87 2.84
C SER A 570 -0.24 41.95 3.74
N THR A 571 0.26 41.57 4.91
CA THR A 571 0.99 42.49 5.81
C THR A 571 2.26 43.02 5.14
N LEU A 572 3.07 42.15 4.55
CA LEU A 572 4.28 42.54 3.82
C LEU A 572 3.99 43.49 2.65
N GLN A 573 2.89 43.27 1.91
CA GLN A 573 2.46 44.17 0.84
C GLN A 573 2.06 45.56 1.38
N THR A 574 1.39 45.59 2.53
CA THR A 574 1.02 46.83 3.21
C THR A 574 2.26 47.60 3.66
N ASP A 575 3.21 46.90 4.29
CA ASP A 575 4.47 47.49 4.77
C ASP A 575 5.34 47.98 3.60
N LEU A 576 5.40 47.23 2.50
CA LEU A 576 6.09 47.65 1.28
C LEU A 576 5.50 48.95 0.73
N THR A 577 4.17 49.05 0.66
CA THR A 577 3.47 50.26 0.21
C THR A 577 3.79 51.44 1.10
N ARG A 578 3.75 51.24 2.42
CA ARG A 578 4.11 52.27 3.41
C ARG A 578 5.57 52.73 3.26
N SER A 579 6.49 51.80 3.04
CA SER A 579 7.89 52.12 2.83
C SER A 579 8.11 52.91 1.52
N GLN A 580 7.36 52.62 0.46
CA GLN A 580 7.39 53.38 -0.79
C GLN A 580 6.86 54.82 -0.62
N GLU A 581 5.79 54.98 0.16
CA GLU A 581 5.26 56.31 0.52
C GLU A 581 6.28 57.12 1.33
N GLN A 582 6.93 56.50 2.32
CA GLN A 582 7.98 57.13 3.11
C GLN A 582 9.19 57.52 2.25
N LEU A 583 9.62 56.65 1.33
CA LEU A 583 10.70 56.95 0.39
C LEU A 583 10.34 58.16 -0.47
N THR A 584 9.13 58.20 -1.03
CA THR A 584 8.66 59.33 -1.83
C THR A 584 8.60 60.62 -1.01
N ALA A 585 8.14 60.56 0.23
CA ALA A 585 8.12 61.70 1.14
C ALA A 585 9.54 62.20 1.45
N SER A 586 10.49 61.28 1.67
CA SER A 586 11.90 61.61 1.91
C SER A 586 12.54 62.29 0.68
N GLN A 587 12.30 61.76 -0.52
CA GLN A 587 12.80 62.34 -1.78
C GLN A 587 12.27 63.76 -2.00
N ASN A 588 10.98 63.99 -1.72
CA ASN A 588 10.40 65.33 -1.81
C ASN A 588 11.01 66.29 -0.79
N ARG A 589 11.31 65.81 0.42
CA ARG A 589 11.97 66.62 1.45
C ARG A 589 13.42 66.96 1.07
N VAL A 590 14.15 66.02 0.46
CA VAL A 590 15.48 66.27 -0.09
C VAL A 590 15.43 67.35 -1.17
N ARG A 591 14.52 67.24 -2.14
CA ARG A 591 14.33 68.29 -3.17
C ARG A 591 14.01 69.66 -2.58
N GLN A 592 13.17 69.73 -1.54
CA GLN A 592 12.88 70.98 -0.85
C GLN A 592 14.10 71.55 -0.13
N LEU A 593 14.93 70.69 0.47
CA LEU A 593 16.17 71.12 1.10
C LEU A 593 17.17 71.62 0.07
N GLU A 594 17.33 70.93 -1.06
CA GLU A 594 18.17 71.38 -2.18
C GLU A 594 17.74 72.76 -2.69
N GLN A 595 16.43 72.99 -2.87
CA GLN A 595 15.92 74.30 -3.24
C GLN A 595 16.25 75.37 -2.18
N ARG A 596 16.05 75.07 -0.89
CA ARG A 596 16.37 76.00 0.19
C ARG A 596 17.87 76.30 0.28
N VAL A 597 18.72 75.33 -0.02
CA VAL A 597 20.18 75.51 -0.11
C VAL A 597 20.50 76.44 -1.27
N ALA A 598 19.95 76.19 -2.46
CA ALA A 598 20.15 77.09 -3.62
C ALA A 598 19.66 78.52 -3.34
N GLU A 599 18.51 78.70 -2.68
CA GLU A 599 18.01 80.01 -2.25
C GLU A 599 18.94 80.69 -1.23
N ARG A 600 19.54 79.92 -0.31
CA ARG A 600 20.51 80.45 0.65
C ARG A 600 21.81 80.85 -0.03
N ASP A 601 22.29 80.05 -0.99
CA ASP A 601 23.52 80.32 -1.73
C ASP A 601 23.37 81.58 -2.57
N ALA A 602 22.24 81.75 -3.27
CA ALA A 602 21.95 83.00 -3.99
C ALA A 602 21.86 84.23 -3.06
N ALA A 603 21.26 84.07 -1.88
CA ALA A 603 21.22 85.14 -0.88
C ALA A 603 22.61 85.44 -0.28
N LEU A 604 23.50 84.44 -0.19
CA LEU A 604 24.88 84.64 0.23
C LEU A 604 25.68 85.38 -0.84
N GLU A 605 25.50 85.05 -2.12
CA GLU A 605 26.11 85.79 -3.23
C GLU A 605 25.64 87.27 -3.23
N GLU A 606 24.34 87.53 -3.06
CA GLU A 606 23.81 88.90 -2.92
C GLU A 606 24.44 89.62 -1.72
N LYS A 607 24.60 88.94 -0.58
CA LYS A 607 25.24 89.52 0.61
C LYS A 607 26.74 89.73 0.41
N GLU A 608 27.41 88.88 -0.37
CA GLU A 608 28.82 89.04 -0.72
C GLU A 608 29.02 90.25 -1.64
N GLU A 609 28.15 90.45 -2.64
CA GLU A 609 28.14 91.66 -3.46
C GLU A 609 27.86 92.92 -2.63
N GLU A 610 26.87 92.88 -1.73
CA GLU A 610 26.62 93.96 -0.77
C GLU A 610 27.87 94.22 0.11
N LEU A 611 28.54 93.18 0.60
CA LEU A 611 29.77 93.31 1.38
C LEU A 611 30.90 93.93 0.56
N LEU A 612 31.06 93.54 -0.70
CA LEU A 612 32.06 94.11 -1.60
C LEU A 612 31.78 95.59 -1.88
N THR A 613 30.51 95.97 -2.07
CA THR A 613 30.14 97.39 -2.23
C THR A 613 30.39 98.18 -0.94
N VAL A 614 30.00 97.65 0.22
CA VAL A 614 30.27 98.25 1.53
C VAL A 614 31.77 98.35 1.79
N LEU A 615 32.57 97.33 1.47
CA LEU A 615 34.02 97.36 1.62
C LEU A 615 34.67 98.39 0.70
N ASN A 616 34.17 98.54 -0.52
CA ASN A 616 34.64 99.57 -1.46
C ASN A 616 34.24 100.98 -0.98
N ASP A 617 33.01 101.15 -0.49
CA ASP A 617 32.55 102.38 0.15
C ASP A 617 33.32 102.69 1.43
N LEU A 618 33.67 101.67 2.22
CA LEU A 618 34.48 101.79 3.41
C LEU A 618 35.91 102.16 3.04
N ALA A 619 36.52 101.52 2.04
CA ALA A 619 37.84 101.86 1.53
C ALA A 619 37.86 103.30 0.96
N ASN A 620 36.82 103.71 0.25
CA ASN A 620 36.62 105.08 -0.22
C ASN A 620 36.41 106.06 0.94
N ALA A 621 35.68 105.66 1.99
CA ALA A 621 35.50 106.43 3.20
C ALA A 621 36.78 106.49 4.04
N GLN A 622 37.60 105.44 4.09
CA GLN A 622 38.89 105.36 4.78
C GLN A 622 39.96 106.18 4.02
N ALA A 623 39.88 106.21 2.69
CA ALA A 623 40.66 107.13 1.85
C ALA A 623 40.21 108.59 2.02
N ARG A 624 38.93 108.85 2.33
CA ARG A 624 38.39 110.19 2.67
C ARG A 624 38.62 110.58 4.13
N ILE A 625 38.69 109.61 5.03
CA ILE A 625 38.85 109.74 6.48
C ILE A 625 40.25 109.25 6.80
N GLY A 626 41.22 110.06 6.37
CA GLY A 626 42.42 110.21 7.17
C GLY A 626 41.98 110.67 8.56
N SER A 627 42.14 109.80 9.55
CA SER A 627 41.99 109.98 10.99
C SER A 627 40.62 109.68 11.64
N VAL A 628 40.71 108.85 12.69
CA VAL A 628 39.79 108.60 13.81
C VAL A 628 38.78 107.45 13.63
N ILE A 629 39.24 106.22 13.94
CA ILE A 629 38.36 105.09 14.31
C ILE A 629 37.93 105.31 15.77
N SER A 630 36.61 105.34 16.02
CA SER A 630 36.02 105.44 17.37
C SER A 630 36.18 104.11 18.12
N PRO A 631 36.57 104.14 19.41
CA PRO A 631 36.86 102.95 20.23
C PRO A 631 35.68 101.97 20.38
N GLU A 632 34.44 102.39 20.15
CA GLU A 632 33.24 101.52 20.23
C GLU A 632 33.15 100.53 19.06
N VAL A 633 33.63 100.90 17.87
CA VAL A 633 33.65 100.00 16.70
C VAL A 633 34.76 98.96 16.85
N GLN A 634 35.88 99.34 17.46
CA GLN A 634 36.97 98.41 17.81
C GLN A 634 36.47 97.36 18.81
N ALA A 635 35.70 97.77 19.83
CA ALA A 635 35.18 96.87 20.85
C ALA A 635 34.17 95.84 20.30
N GLU A 636 33.33 96.23 19.35
CA GLU A 636 32.36 95.29 18.76
C GLU A 636 33.02 94.34 17.75
N LEU A 637 34.06 94.79 17.03
CA LEU A 637 34.89 93.92 16.19
C LEU A 637 35.65 92.88 17.04
N ASP A 638 36.17 93.29 18.19
CA ASP A 638 36.82 92.42 19.16
C ASP A 638 35.84 91.43 19.82
N ARG A 639 34.54 91.76 19.89
CA ARG A 639 33.50 90.87 20.40
C ARG A 639 33.09 89.83 19.35
N LEU A 640 32.90 90.26 18.11
CA LEU A 640 32.50 89.37 17.01
C LEU A 640 33.62 88.39 16.65
N SER A 641 34.88 88.83 16.63
CA SER A 641 36.01 87.91 16.42
C SER A 641 36.11 86.84 17.51
N ARG A 642 35.86 87.20 18.78
CA ARG A 642 35.80 86.21 19.88
C ARG A 642 34.71 85.16 19.69
N ILE A 643 33.52 85.57 19.24
CA ILE A 643 32.42 84.64 18.96
C ILE A 643 32.76 83.75 17.75
N GLU A 644 33.38 84.31 16.72
CA GLU A 644 33.83 83.55 15.55
C GLU A 644 34.90 82.50 15.92
N ASP A 645 35.87 82.89 16.74
CA ASP A 645 36.92 81.99 17.24
C ASP A 645 36.32 80.86 18.10
N GLU A 646 35.34 81.17 18.95
CA GLU A 646 34.60 80.18 19.74
C GLU A 646 33.82 79.19 18.85
N LEU A 647 33.12 79.68 17.82
CA LEU A 647 32.39 78.82 16.88
C LEU A 647 33.32 77.94 16.04
N ARG A 648 34.45 78.50 15.58
CA ARG A 648 35.48 77.73 14.86
C ARG A 648 36.05 76.63 15.75
N ARG A 649 36.27 76.92 17.03
CA ARG A 649 36.74 75.93 18.01
C ARG A 649 35.74 74.79 18.19
N VAL A 650 34.46 75.08 18.44
CA VAL A 650 33.41 74.04 18.57
C VAL A 650 33.29 73.20 17.30
N ARG A 651 33.33 73.83 16.12
CA ARG A 651 33.27 73.10 14.84
C ARG A 651 34.47 72.18 14.66
N SER A 652 35.68 72.65 14.99
CA SER A 652 36.89 71.84 14.87
C SER A 652 36.88 70.64 15.81
N GLU A 653 36.36 70.79 17.04
CA GLU A 653 36.23 69.67 18.00
C GLU A 653 35.19 68.64 17.52
N TRP A 654 34.09 69.09 16.91
CA TRP A 654 33.09 68.20 16.31
C TRP A 654 33.63 67.41 15.10
N GLU A 655 34.37 68.08 14.21
CA GLU A 655 35.00 67.43 13.06
C GLU A 655 36.06 66.41 13.49
N ARG A 656 36.85 66.75 14.52
CA ARG A 656 37.82 65.85 15.14
C ARG A 656 37.14 64.61 15.73
N TYR A 657 36.07 64.79 16.50
CA TYR A 657 35.26 63.66 17.00
C TYR A 657 34.74 62.77 15.86
N ARG A 658 34.23 63.36 14.77
CA ARG A 658 33.73 62.57 13.63
C ARG A 658 34.83 61.75 12.95
N GLN A 659 36.04 62.29 12.84
CA GLN A 659 37.17 61.57 12.26
C GLN A 659 37.73 60.49 13.20
N GLU A 660 37.80 60.77 14.51
CA GLU A 660 38.35 59.85 15.51
C GLU A 660 37.39 58.71 15.90
N SER A 661 36.08 58.94 15.88
CA SER A 661 35.07 57.94 16.30
C SER A 661 34.86 56.81 15.29
N GLY A 662 35.39 56.91 14.06
CA GLY A 662 35.22 55.89 13.01
C GLY A 662 33.78 55.72 12.48
N VAL A 663 32.79 56.39 13.10
CA VAL A 663 31.37 56.39 12.71
C VAL A 663 31.10 57.29 11.49
N ALA A 664 32.11 58.03 11.00
CA ALA A 664 31.98 58.85 9.80
C ALA A 664 31.90 57.98 8.53
N GLY A 665 30.69 57.51 8.22
CA GLY A 665 30.34 56.88 6.94
C GLY A 665 29.55 55.58 7.07
N ALA A 666 29.54 54.93 8.23
CA ALA A 666 28.71 53.76 8.48
C ALA A 666 27.31 54.20 8.94
N SER A 667 26.26 53.65 8.32
CA SER A 667 24.91 53.76 8.87
C SER A 667 24.88 53.10 10.24
N LEU A 668 24.29 53.74 11.24
CA LEU A 668 24.10 53.16 12.59
C LEU A 668 23.38 51.79 12.53
N GLU A 669 22.64 51.52 11.46
CA GLU A 669 21.95 50.26 11.21
C GLU A 669 22.87 49.10 10.77
N ALA A 670 24.09 49.42 10.31
CA ALA A 670 25.06 48.44 9.83
C ALA A 670 26.11 48.04 10.88
N LEU A 671 26.13 48.72 12.03
CA LEU A 671 27.06 48.47 13.12
C LEU A 671 26.57 47.29 13.97
N ASP A 672 27.48 46.42 14.36
CA ASP A 672 27.13 45.35 15.30
C ASP A 672 26.89 45.90 16.72
N SER A 673 26.36 45.06 17.62
CA SER A 673 26.05 45.46 19.00
C SER A 673 27.25 45.98 19.80
N LEU A 674 28.47 45.53 19.47
CA LEU A 674 29.69 45.94 20.15
C LEU A 674 30.20 47.27 19.59
N GLU A 675 30.13 47.47 18.28
CA GLU A 675 30.47 48.72 17.59
C GLU A 675 29.50 49.85 17.97
N LEU A 676 28.21 49.55 18.14
CA LEU A 676 27.22 50.50 18.66
C LEU A 676 27.54 50.93 20.10
N LEU A 677 27.99 50.01 20.94
CA LEU A 677 28.40 50.31 22.31
C LEU A 677 29.67 51.18 22.34
N GLU A 678 30.63 50.91 21.47
CA GLU A 678 31.85 51.71 21.33
C GLU A 678 31.56 53.12 20.79
N ALA A 679 30.74 53.22 19.75
CA ALA A 679 30.24 54.48 19.21
C ALA A 679 29.54 55.31 20.31
N ARG A 680 28.69 54.67 21.11
CA ARG A 680 28.02 55.31 22.26
C ARG A 680 29.02 55.83 23.29
N MET A 681 29.97 55.00 23.73
CA MET A 681 30.95 55.42 24.74
C MET A 681 31.80 56.58 24.25
N SER A 682 32.17 56.59 22.96
CA SER A 682 32.91 57.70 22.37
C SER A 682 32.10 59.01 22.35
N LEU A 683 30.79 58.94 22.05
CA LEU A 683 29.90 60.11 22.07
C LEU A 683 29.73 60.68 23.49
N VAL A 684 29.48 59.83 24.48
CA VAL A 684 29.35 60.25 25.88
C VAL A 684 30.66 60.90 26.36
N ARG A 685 31.80 60.29 26.03
CA ARG A 685 33.11 60.85 26.38
C ARG A 685 33.35 62.23 25.73
N PHE A 686 32.98 62.38 24.46
CA PHE A 686 33.08 63.65 23.74
C PHE A 686 32.22 64.75 24.36
N LEU A 687 30.97 64.43 24.73
CA LEU A 687 30.06 65.38 25.37
C LEU A 687 30.53 65.79 26.78
N GLN A 688 31.35 64.96 27.43
CA GLN A 688 31.98 65.26 28.72
C GLN A 688 33.31 66.03 28.59
N GLU A 689 33.86 66.23 27.39
CA GLU A 689 35.05 67.06 27.20
C GLU A 689 34.75 68.50 27.60
N THR A 690 35.67 69.17 28.30
CA THR A 690 35.46 70.48 28.92
C THR A 690 34.89 71.51 27.94
N THR A 691 35.37 71.49 26.68
CA THR A 691 34.89 72.37 25.62
C THR A 691 33.42 72.13 25.28
N MET A 692 32.96 70.88 25.19
CA MET A 692 31.56 70.57 24.85
C MET A 692 30.64 70.64 26.06
N ALA A 693 31.13 70.33 27.26
CA ALA A 693 30.38 70.47 28.50
C ALA A 693 30.01 71.94 28.79
N ASP A 694 30.85 72.91 28.42
CA ASP A 694 30.54 74.34 28.56
C ASP A 694 29.38 74.79 27.65
N TYR A 695 29.25 74.20 26.45
CA TYR A 695 28.18 74.53 25.50
C TYR A 695 26.92 73.65 25.66
N PHE A 696 27.07 72.40 26.13
CA PHE A 696 26.01 71.40 26.26
C PHE A 696 26.02 70.72 27.64
N PRO A 697 25.87 71.48 28.74
CA PRO A 697 26.14 71.00 30.11
C PRO A 697 25.20 69.90 30.63
N ARG A 698 24.16 69.52 29.88
CA ARG A 698 23.15 68.53 30.29
C ARG A 698 22.96 67.38 29.30
N MET A 699 23.64 67.43 28.16
CA MET A 699 23.37 66.49 27.07
C MET A 699 23.88 65.09 27.39
N SER A 700 25.01 64.97 28.10
CA SER A 700 25.49 63.68 28.61
C SER A 700 24.47 63.02 29.55
N ASP A 701 23.93 63.81 30.46
CA ASP A 701 23.02 63.35 31.52
C ASP A 701 21.67 62.90 30.92
N GLU A 702 21.19 63.60 29.90
CA GLU A 702 19.96 63.24 29.18
C GLU A 702 20.13 61.94 28.39
N ILE A 703 21.28 61.73 27.73
CA ILE A 703 21.57 60.48 27.01
C ILE A 703 21.65 59.29 27.97
N GLU A 704 22.30 59.45 29.13
CA GLU A 704 22.33 58.41 30.17
C GLU A 704 20.94 58.11 30.74
N LEU A 705 20.11 59.14 30.94
CA LEU A 705 18.73 58.97 31.41
C LEU A 705 17.89 58.18 30.38
N PHE A 706 17.97 58.54 29.09
CA PHE A 706 17.27 57.82 28.03
C PHE A 706 17.72 56.37 27.92
N ASP A 707 19.02 56.10 28.03
CA ASP A 707 19.56 54.74 27.99
C ASP A 707 19.10 53.90 29.19
N SER A 708 19.10 54.48 30.39
CA SER A 708 18.58 53.80 31.59
C SER A 708 17.09 53.46 31.47
N ALA A 709 16.30 54.33 30.86
CA ALA A 709 14.89 54.10 30.59
C ALA A 709 14.68 53.03 29.51
N PHE A 710 15.50 53.04 28.45
CA PHE A 710 15.45 52.05 27.38
C PHE A 710 15.82 50.64 27.87
N ILE A 711 16.88 50.51 28.66
CA ILE A 711 17.28 49.23 29.28
C ILE A 711 16.21 48.73 30.25
N ALA A 712 15.58 49.64 31.01
CA ALA A 712 14.48 49.27 31.91
C ALA A 712 13.27 48.73 31.14
N SER A 713 12.87 49.38 30.05
CA SER A 713 11.76 48.93 29.20
C SER A 713 12.08 47.63 28.44
N GLY A 714 13.31 47.44 27.97
CA GLY A 714 13.74 46.18 27.34
C GLY A 714 13.70 44.99 28.30
N ARG A 715 14.14 45.19 29.55
CA ARG A 715 14.04 44.15 30.60
C ARG A 715 12.60 43.85 31.00
N GLU A 716 11.73 44.85 31.03
CA GLU A 716 10.31 44.66 31.34
C GLU A 716 9.61 43.83 30.26
N ASN A 717 9.86 44.10 28.99
CA ASN A 717 9.34 43.30 27.87
C ASN A 717 9.87 41.86 27.90
N ALA A 718 11.18 41.66 28.10
CA ALA A 718 11.76 40.31 28.21
C ALA A 718 11.18 39.50 29.38
N LEU A 719 10.79 40.16 30.48
CA LEU A 719 10.12 39.51 31.61
C LEU A 719 8.65 39.18 31.33
N LEU A 720 7.95 40.00 30.55
CA LEU A 720 6.58 39.71 30.09
C LEU A 720 6.58 38.54 29.11
N ASP A 721 7.50 38.52 28.14
CA ASP A 721 7.67 37.41 27.20
C ASP A 721 8.04 36.10 27.92
N ALA A 722 8.86 36.18 28.97
CA ALA A 722 9.17 35.04 29.84
C ALA A 722 7.94 34.56 30.63
N ALA A 723 7.10 35.47 31.13
CA ALA A 723 5.91 35.13 31.88
C ALA A 723 4.84 34.48 31.00
N ASP A 724 4.62 35.00 29.79
CA ASP A 724 3.68 34.45 28.81
C ASP A 724 4.14 33.06 28.35
N LEU A 725 5.43 32.88 28.08
CA LEU A 725 5.96 31.56 27.74
C LEU A 725 5.81 30.56 28.89
N LEU A 726 6.07 30.97 30.14
CA LEU A 726 5.88 30.09 31.30
C LEU A 726 4.40 29.70 31.49
N LEU A 727 3.48 30.60 31.16
CA LEU A 727 2.05 30.32 31.16
C LEU A 727 1.69 29.32 30.06
N ASP A 728 2.17 29.50 28.83
CA ASP A 728 1.94 28.56 27.72
C ASP A 728 2.53 27.17 28.01
N LEU A 729 3.73 27.14 28.60
CA LEU A 729 4.36 25.89 29.04
C LEU A 729 3.58 25.18 30.15
N SER A 730 2.79 25.91 30.94
CA SER A 730 1.92 25.31 31.96
C SER A 730 0.69 24.63 31.38
N PHE A 731 0.26 25.02 30.17
CA PHE A 731 -0.88 24.44 29.47
C PHE A 731 -0.51 23.29 28.52
N ALA A 732 0.76 23.16 28.14
CA ALA A 732 1.22 22.07 27.29
C ALA A 732 1.16 20.70 27.99
N GLU A 733 0.49 19.72 27.37
CA GLU A 733 0.18 18.43 27.98
C GLU A 733 1.36 17.44 27.95
N SER A 734 2.31 17.65 27.03
CA SER A 734 3.45 16.74 26.80
C SER A 734 4.81 17.44 26.87
N THR A 735 5.87 16.67 27.17
CA THR A 735 7.25 17.18 27.12
C THR A 735 7.63 17.63 25.70
N SER A 736 7.19 16.89 24.69
CA SER A 736 7.43 17.19 23.27
C SER A 736 6.86 18.56 22.87
N GLU A 737 5.64 18.86 23.33
CA GLU A 737 4.97 20.14 23.09
C GLU A 737 5.67 21.29 23.83
N ARG A 738 6.08 21.08 25.09
CA ARG A 738 6.89 22.06 25.84
C ARG A 738 8.22 22.38 25.16
N LEU A 739 8.91 21.37 24.64
CA LEU A 739 10.16 21.57 23.89
C LEU A 739 9.93 22.28 22.55
N ALA A 740 8.80 22.03 21.88
CA ALA A 740 8.44 22.73 20.64
C ALA A 740 8.17 24.23 20.89
N LEU A 741 7.45 24.57 21.96
CA LEU A 741 7.20 25.95 22.37
C LEU A 741 8.50 26.70 22.69
N ILE A 742 9.43 26.08 23.43
CA ILE A 742 10.72 26.68 23.77
C ILE A 742 11.58 26.91 22.52
N ARG A 743 11.63 25.95 21.59
CA ARG A 743 12.40 26.11 20.35
C ARG A 743 11.81 27.18 19.44
N SER A 744 10.49 27.29 19.40
CA SER A 744 9.78 28.36 18.70
C SER A 744 10.17 29.73 19.28
N ALA A 745 10.02 29.90 20.60
CA ALA A 745 10.39 31.11 21.32
C ALA A 745 11.87 31.48 21.14
N ARG A 746 12.78 30.50 21.11
CA ARG A 746 14.22 30.73 20.95
C ARG A 746 14.61 31.32 19.60
N SER A 747 13.85 31.02 18.54
CA SER A 747 14.17 31.47 17.17
C SER A 747 13.99 32.97 16.95
N GLY A 748 13.15 33.63 17.76
CA GLY A 748 12.92 35.07 17.72
C GLY A 748 13.42 35.84 18.95
N ALA A 749 13.96 35.14 19.95
CA ALA A 749 14.37 35.73 21.23
C ALA A 749 15.69 36.52 21.11
N GLU A 750 15.81 37.60 21.90
CA GLU A 750 17.08 38.29 22.11
C GLU A 750 18.13 37.35 22.74
N PRO A 751 19.44 37.56 22.52
CA PRO A 751 20.50 36.65 22.99
C PRO A 751 20.45 36.33 24.49
N ALA A 752 20.14 37.33 25.33
CA ALA A 752 20.00 37.14 26.77
C ALA A 752 18.82 36.24 27.15
N PHE A 753 17.73 36.30 26.38
CA PHE A 753 16.57 35.44 26.58
C PHE A 753 16.82 34.02 26.00
N GLN A 754 17.59 33.89 24.93
CA GLN A 754 18.00 32.59 24.38
C GLN A 754 18.77 31.73 25.37
N GLU A 755 19.62 32.33 26.21
CA GLU A 755 20.36 31.63 27.26
C GLU A 755 19.39 31.05 28.31
N PHE A 756 18.46 31.86 28.80
CA PHE A 756 17.38 31.42 29.70
C PHE A 756 16.55 30.28 29.09
N LEU A 757 16.15 30.40 27.82
CA LEU A 757 15.39 29.37 27.12
C LEU A 757 16.18 28.07 26.95
N SER A 758 17.50 28.15 26.80
CA SER A 758 18.39 26.98 26.71
C SER A 758 18.52 26.27 28.05
N GLU A 759 18.63 27.02 29.15
CA GLU A 759 18.59 26.45 30.50
C GLU A 759 17.22 25.80 30.79
N LEU A 760 16.13 26.46 30.42
CA LEU A 760 14.78 25.93 30.59
C LEU A 760 14.56 24.64 29.79
N GLU A 761 15.05 24.58 28.54
CA GLU A 761 15.05 23.37 27.72
C GLU A 761 15.82 22.22 28.40
N SER A 762 16.99 22.53 28.98
CA SER A 762 17.80 21.55 29.71
C SER A 762 17.08 21.01 30.95
N VAL A 763 16.40 21.87 31.70
CA VAL A 763 15.64 21.48 32.90
C VAL A 763 14.50 20.52 32.51
N ILE A 764 13.73 20.87 31.48
CA ILE A 764 12.59 20.03 31.02
C ILE A 764 13.06 18.67 30.52
N ARG A 765 14.18 18.59 29.80
CA ARG A 765 14.77 17.31 29.37
C ARG A 765 15.30 16.46 30.52
N SER A 766 15.66 17.08 31.66
CA SER A 766 16.19 16.37 32.83
C SER A 766 15.12 15.82 33.77
N THR A 767 13.85 16.23 33.58
CA THR A 767 12.70 15.79 34.38
C THR A 767 11.96 14.59 33.80
N GLU A 768 12.42 14.03 32.68
CA GLU A 768 12.10 12.69 32.18
C GLU A 768 13.13 11.68 32.69
#